data_AF-A0A1I4QQG9-F1
#
_entry.id   AF-A0A1I4QQG9-F1
#
_cell.length_a   1.000
_cell.length_b   1.000
_cell.length_c   1.000
_cell.angle_alpha   90.00
_cell.angle_beta   90.00
_cell.angle_gamma   90.00
#
_symmetry.space_group_name_H-M   'P 1'
#
loop_
_entity.id
_entity.type
_entity.pdbx_description
1 polymer ?
#
loop_
_entity_poly.entity_id
_entity_poly.type
_entity_poly.pdbx_seq_one_letter_code
_entity_poly.pdbx_strand_id
1 'polypeptide(L)'
;MKKTACYTAAVTAALLVAPHAAASEDQPADKNVYEAEAAEGEGIVTDTEHKGYTGDGFVDFDPNEPGGYVKWNIDVPSEGDYRLGFRYAHGGSENRHAVVQVDGEERVGKLDFEPTGQFDDYNYAEAVISLTEGSHTIRLTAAAAQGGANIDHLLVRPAVDKVKEAETAVHDGVIIDNKHTGFTGEGFTDFNPNVPGGYVEWTVDVPSAGEYTLDVKYAHAGGSDRPAKISVNGEAEEELRFPPTPAWNAWKTESMQVNLDKGTQTIRLTAVGAEGGGNIDHLRIHNTIDTGDGRKDVDTENVPLEQLAGGVIVKKMEDIGMKADIEEKQDDPVTVLEFAALINKAFGFDQSDMPHTGNGGQTGKAWGAYVKETARAHQYIPDHLDEQLQWNKPITKRETALITADLLDAVPDNEEGPGMMGRIAGEGWMNEDRASQPAIPSDMTWAEAETFARELTNHSDKNTGIVQVAKADMLTPHLIAVTLNGTIPDVQVEDIGVSIPAGQWESLTPLLNQELRISEAAVTTDTFGNTVLVMKSMDELQDGAQFFPEETEPSFSGNLDDAVEKADNMLTWQMEHGGWSKAIDYSAPWDGEEPRSEWEEDGTDLGMIDNNATVKEIRFLSEVYQATGEEKYKEAVHQGLNFLDKLQYDTGGFAQVYPRRGNYSDAVTFNDNAMVRVLDLMDDMVKQEYPFQGNLMSEEDRTSLQDSLDLAVEYILNAQIEVDGTLTAWGAQHDPFTYEPVQARSYEHPSISGSESVPVIRFLMSRENQTEKMQQAVEGALQWFEEVKVEDMRYVSGGSENNEYFVEEPGATLWYRFYEIGTNKPIFSGRDGVIQHDIQEVEKERRDGYQWAGNYAESLLDTAGQTGYFEGNVYAQVQETNSVDQWDRTLQEGDVEKINDYSKKVEEKNSSLTVSKDGSGDYETVQAAIDAVPDDNTSPVTIEVKNGTYKEVVEVPAGKPFITLKGESRDKTIITYDNHAGKANGVGGTIGTSASASVFIKADDFQAADLTFENSFSAEDGVKGRQAVAVNARGERLIFDNVAFLGHQDTLLANSGTHYYHDSYIEGDVDFIFGGARAVFEDTTVHSLDRGSDTNNGYITAASTLTEHPYGFLFLNSELTSDAAADTVHLGRPWQPGGNPEAVASVVFKNSTLGAHIKQEGWTEMGGFPPEEARFYEYNNDGPGAVVNEQRPQLREDEAADYTAEQVLGGWKPEL
;
A
#
# COMPACT_ATOMS: atom_id res chain seq x y z
N MET A 1 33.43 66.02 -6.84
CA MET A 1 34.90 66.12 -6.96
C MET A 1 35.39 64.86 -7.65
N LYS A 2 36.19 65.02 -8.71
CA LYS A 2 36.84 63.95 -9.50
C LYS A 2 38.09 63.43 -8.78
N LYS A 3 38.47 62.16 -8.96
CA LYS A 3 39.71 61.78 -9.67
C LYS A 3 39.97 60.26 -9.78
N THR A 4 40.26 59.90 -11.01
CA THR A 4 40.81 58.68 -11.63
C THR A 4 42.33 58.53 -11.41
N ALA A 5 42.87 57.31 -11.46
CA ALA A 5 44.17 57.00 -12.11
C ALA A 5 44.39 55.48 -12.32
N CYS A 6 44.68 55.10 -13.57
CA CYS A 6 45.27 53.84 -14.06
C CYS A 6 46.80 53.82 -13.90
N TYR A 7 47.44 52.67 -14.18
CA TYR A 7 48.64 52.60 -15.04
C TYR A 7 48.78 51.21 -15.72
N THR A 8 49.44 51.22 -16.89
CA THR A 8 49.36 50.29 -18.04
C THR A 8 50.73 49.72 -18.47
N ALA A 9 50.67 48.71 -19.36
CA ALA A 9 51.59 48.36 -20.48
C ALA A 9 52.83 47.48 -20.17
N ALA A 10 53.37 46.61 -21.04
CA ALA A 10 53.05 45.99 -22.36
C ALA A 10 54.20 45.00 -22.72
N VAL A 11 54.02 44.11 -23.72
CA VAL A 11 55.00 43.58 -24.75
C VAL A 11 54.58 42.14 -25.14
N THR A 12 53.90 41.90 -26.27
CA THR A 12 54.37 41.53 -27.64
C THR A 12 55.07 40.16 -27.78
N ALA A 13 54.43 39.22 -28.48
CA ALA A 13 55.05 38.03 -29.09
C ALA A 13 54.56 37.87 -30.54
N ALA A 14 55.48 37.45 -31.43
CA ALA A 14 55.33 37.40 -32.89
C ALA A 14 55.03 35.98 -33.42
N LEU A 15 54.37 35.95 -34.58
CA LEU A 15 53.86 34.80 -35.36
C LEU A 15 54.91 33.84 -35.97
N LEU A 16 54.47 32.60 -36.24
CA LEU A 16 54.70 31.86 -37.51
C LEU A 16 53.62 30.73 -37.75
N VAL A 17 52.63 31.07 -38.60
CA VAL A 17 51.86 30.36 -39.68
C VAL A 17 52.20 28.87 -39.97
N ALA A 18 51.34 27.86 -40.28
CA ALA A 18 50.02 27.65 -40.97
C ALA A 18 49.56 26.15 -40.80
N PRO A 19 48.48 25.58 -41.41
CA PRO A 19 47.16 26.09 -41.84
C PRO A 19 45.95 25.18 -41.42
N HIS A 20 44.74 25.64 -41.77
CA HIS A 20 43.40 25.00 -41.70
C HIS A 20 43.29 23.50 -41.99
N ALA A 21 42.41 22.84 -41.22
CA ALA A 21 41.24 22.14 -41.78
C ALA A 21 40.00 22.63 -41.01
N ALA A 22 38.93 22.90 -41.75
CA ALA A 22 37.74 23.61 -41.31
C ALA A 22 36.81 22.72 -40.49
N ALA A 23 36.21 23.32 -39.46
CA ALA A 23 34.95 22.89 -38.89
C ALA A 23 33.82 23.07 -39.93
N SER A 24 32.87 22.15 -39.94
CA SER A 24 31.50 22.44 -40.35
C SER A 24 30.68 22.72 -39.08
N GLU A 25 30.08 23.91 -39.05
CA GLU A 25 28.92 24.32 -38.23
C GLU A 25 27.71 23.40 -38.56
N ASP A 26 26.66 23.18 -37.74
CA ASP A 26 26.12 23.90 -36.58
C ASP A 26 25.03 23.02 -35.92
N GLN A 27 25.27 22.56 -34.69
CA GLN A 27 24.30 22.31 -33.60
C GLN A 27 25.15 22.48 -32.33
N PRO A 28 24.72 23.24 -31.30
CA PRO A 28 25.49 23.29 -30.06
C PRO A 28 25.43 21.90 -29.44
N ALA A 29 26.56 21.18 -29.41
CA ALA A 29 26.68 19.95 -28.64
C ALA A 29 26.24 20.29 -27.22
N ASP A 30 25.14 19.68 -26.78
CA ASP A 30 24.65 19.85 -25.43
C ASP A 30 25.75 19.36 -24.49
N LYS A 31 26.24 20.21 -23.58
CA LYS A 31 27.48 19.95 -22.80
C LYS A 31 27.41 18.73 -21.88
N ASN A 32 26.24 18.10 -21.84
CA ASN A 32 25.86 17.01 -20.96
C ASN A 32 25.63 15.69 -21.73
N VAL A 33 25.68 15.70 -23.07
CA VAL A 33 25.54 14.51 -23.91
C VAL A 33 26.93 14.03 -24.36
N TYR A 34 27.19 12.74 -24.13
CA TYR A 34 28.43 12.06 -24.45
C TYR A 34 28.14 10.90 -25.41
N GLU A 35 28.33 11.15 -26.70
CA GLU A 35 28.07 10.19 -27.78
C GLU A 35 28.86 8.87 -27.57
N ALA A 36 28.18 7.72 -27.70
CA ALA A 36 28.77 6.40 -27.40
C ALA A 36 29.85 6.01 -28.40
N GLU A 37 29.70 6.38 -29.68
CA GLU A 37 30.66 6.13 -30.74
C GLU A 37 31.96 6.94 -30.61
N ALA A 38 31.94 7.99 -29.78
CA ALA A 38 33.12 8.76 -29.41
C ALA A 38 33.81 8.24 -28.13
N ALA A 39 33.22 7.24 -27.45
CA ALA A 39 33.70 6.68 -26.20
C ALA A 39 34.78 5.61 -26.39
N GLU A 40 35.51 5.27 -25.33
CA GLU A 40 36.44 4.14 -25.35
C GLU A 40 35.68 2.85 -25.00
N GLY A 41 36.01 1.71 -25.63
CA GLY A 41 35.39 0.44 -25.29
C GLY A 41 36.09 -0.79 -25.84
N GLU A 42 35.63 -1.97 -25.43
CA GLU A 42 36.11 -3.29 -25.85
C GLU A 42 34.89 -4.21 -26.04
N GLY A 43 34.92 -5.10 -27.02
CA GLY A 43 33.75 -5.93 -27.37
C GLY A 43 32.58 -5.10 -27.92
N ILE A 44 32.89 -4.03 -28.65
CA ILE A 44 31.91 -3.11 -29.23
C ILE A 44 32.26 -2.74 -30.68
N VAL A 45 31.24 -2.41 -31.46
CA VAL A 45 31.36 -1.85 -32.81
C VAL A 45 30.45 -0.63 -32.96
N THR A 46 30.86 0.33 -33.79
CA THR A 46 30.00 1.46 -34.17
C THR A 46 29.18 1.07 -35.38
N ASP A 47 27.86 1.21 -35.29
CA ASP A 47 26.92 0.91 -36.37
C ASP A 47 25.98 2.09 -36.68
N THR A 48 25.32 2.02 -37.82
CA THR A 48 24.41 3.02 -38.40
C THR A 48 23.19 2.37 -39.08
N GLU A 49 23.01 1.04 -38.97
CA GLU A 49 21.95 0.28 -39.67
C GLU A 49 20.53 0.69 -39.25
N HIS A 50 20.35 1.05 -37.97
CA HIS A 50 19.09 1.49 -37.40
C HIS A 50 19.00 3.02 -37.32
N LYS A 51 17.84 3.61 -37.58
CA LYS A 51 17.67 5.08 -37.58
C LYS A 51 17.24 5.56 -36.19
N GLY A 52 17.52 6.82 -35.85
CA GLY A 52 17.05 7.43 -34.60
C GLY A 52 18.14 7.79 -33.58
N TYR A 53 19.40 7.38 -33.84
CA TYR A 53 20.59 7.76 -33.08
C TYR A 53 20.98 9.25 -33.23
N THR A 54 21.69 9.79 -32.25
CA THR A 54 22.39 11.08 -32.30
C THR A 54 23.83 10.91 -32.78
N GLY A 55 24.54 12.01 -33.03
CA GLY A 55 25.92 11.92 -33.51
C GLY A 55 26.11 11.27 -34.89
N ASP A 56 27.16 10.45 -35.00
CA ASP A 56 27.61 9.79 -36.23
C ASP A 56 27.20 8.29 -36.30
N GLY A 57 26.65 7.73 -35.22
CA GLY A 57 26.23 6.33 -35.11
C GLY A 57 25.86 5.95 -33.68
N PHE A 58 25.65 4.66 -33.43
CA PHE A 58 25.48 4.11 -32.07
C PHE A 58 26.50 2.98 -31.84
N VAL A 59 26.66 2.54 -30.59
CA VAL A 59 27.47 1.39 -30.21
C VAL A 59 26.61 0.14 -30.06
N ASP A 60 26.99 -0.91 -30.78
CA ASP A 60 26.51 -2.29 -30.59
C ASP A 60 27.59 -3.13 -29.89
N PHE A 61 27.18 -4.06 -29.04
CA PHE A 61 28.07 -5.00 -28.36
C PHE A 61 28.28 -6.23 -29.25
N ASP A 62 29.47 -6.34 -29.85
CA ASP A 62 29.83 -7.40 -30.79
C ASP A 62 31.16 -8.08 -30.36
N PRO A 63 31.15 -9.41 -30.12
CA PRO A 63 30.00 -10.33 -30.17
C PRO A 63 28.95 -10.02 -29.10
N ASN A 64 27.70 -10.42 -29.37
CA ASN A 64 26.54 -10.31 -28.48
C ASN A 64 26.69 -11.26 -27.27
N GLU A 65 27.66 -10.98 -26.40
CA GLU A 65 28.04 -11.74 -25.22
C GLU A 65 28.39 -10.79 -24.05
N PRO A 66 28.35 -11.25 -22.79
CA PRO A 66 28.67 -10.39 -21.65
C PRO A 66 30.17 -10.04 -21.60
N GLY A 67 30.48 -8.89 -21.03
CA GLY A 67 31.84 -8.42 -20.79
C GLY A 67 32.33 -7.29 -21.70
N GLY A 68 31.66 -7.07 -22.84
CA GLY A 68 31.88 -5.86 -23.66
C GLY A 68 31.52 -4.60 -22.86
N TYR A 69 32.20 -3.48 -23.12
CA TYR A 69 31.93 -2.23 -22.38
C TYR A 69 32.12 -0.97 -23.23
N VAL A 70 31.39 0.08 -22.84
CA VAL A 70 31.54 1.46 -23.31
C VAL A 70 31.92 2.34 -22.12
N LYS A 71 32.86 3.28 -22.32
CA LYS A 71 33.46 4.07 -21.24
C LYS A 71 33.64 5.53 -21.66
N TRP A 72 33.00 6.42 -20.92
CA TRP A 72 33.07 7.87 -21.09
C TRP A 72 33.92 8.52 -20.02
N ASN A 73 34.53 9.64 -20.35
CA ASN A 73 35.11 10.56 -19.37
C ASN A 73 34.23 11.80 -19.32
N ILE A 74 33.66 12.06 -18.14
CA ILE A 74 32.73 13.16 -17.90
C ILE A 74 33.37 14.19 -16.96
N ASP A 75 32.88 15.42 -16.98
CA ASP A 75 33.29 16.46 -16.04
C ASP A 75 32.08 16.95 -15.24
N VAL A 76 32.18 16.81 -13.92
CA VAL A 76 31.11 17.10 -12.96
C VAL A 76 31.38 18.49 -12.35
N PRO A 77 30.50 19.48 -12.58
CA PRO A 77 30.77 20.87 -12.23
C PRO A 77 30.63 21.22 -10.74
N SER A 78 30.00 20.36 -9.95
CA SER A 78 29.83 20.51 -8.50
C SER A 78 29.45 19.16 -7.89
N GLU A 79 29.88 18.91 -6.66
CA GLU A 79 29.46 17.73 -5.90
C GLU A 79 27.93 17.68 -5.72
N GLY A 80 27.35 16.48 -5.83
CA GLY A 80 25.92 16.22 -5.66
C GLY A 80 25.46 14.97 -6.42
N ASP A 81 24.16 14.73 -6.46
CA ASP A 81 23.59 13.61 -7.21
C ASP A 81 23.45 13.95 -8.68
N TYR A 82 23.89 13.02 -9.53
CA TYR A 82 23.82 13.12 -10.97
C TYR A 82 23.04 11.95 -11.53
N ARG A 83 22.17 12.28 -12.47
CA ARG A 83 21.42 11.33 -13.28
C ARG A 83 22.26 11.00 -14.51
N LEU A 84 22.57 9.72 -14.67
CA LEU A 84 23.21 9.12 -15.83
C LEU A 84 22.13 8.45 -16.68
N GLY A 85 21.73 9.09 -17.77
CA GLY A 85 20.76 8.56 -18.72
C GLY A 85 21.47 7.92 -19.91
N PHE A 86 21.33 6.62 -20.07
CA PHE A 86 21.86 5.87 -21.21
C PHE A 86 20.76 5.75 -22.26
N ARG A 87 20.89 6.51 -23.35
CA ARG A 87 19.96 6.42 -24.47
C ARG A 87 20.27 5.15 -25.25
N TYR A 88 19.26 4.31 -25.49
CA TYR A 88 19.47 2.99 -26.05
C TYR A 88 18.32 2.56 -26.97
N ALA A 89 18.59 1.62 -27.87
CA ALA A 89 17.59 0.88 -28.63
C ALA A 89 17.78 -0.63 -28.42
N HIS A 90 16.69 -1.37 -28.32
CA HIS A 90 16.71 -2.81 -28.11
C HIS A 90 15.49 -3.48 -28.74
N GLY A 91 15.64 -4.04 -29.94
CA GLY A 91 14.53 -4.70 -30.66
C GLY A 91 14.37 -6.20 -30.35
N GLY A 92 15.05 -6.74 -29.34
CA GLY A 92 14.88 -8.12 -28.89
C GLY A 92 13.65 -8.31 -27.99
N SER A 93 13.34 -9.55 -27.60
CA SER A 93 12.26 -9.85 -26.64
C SER A 93 12.75 -10.03 -25.20
N GLU A 94 14.03 -10.36 -25.02
CA GLU A 94 14.67 -10.56 -23.72
C GLU A 94 15.39 -9.28 -23.30
N ASN A 95 15.16 -8.81 -22.09
CA ASN A 95 15.84 -7.64 -21.54
C ASN A 95 17.39 -7.80 -21.61
N ARG A 96 18.08 -6.73 -22.00
CA ARG A 96 19.55 -6.65 -21.95
C ARG A 96 19.93 -5.83 -20.72
N HIS A 97 20.90 -6.27 -19.94
CA HIS A 97 21.34 -5.52 -18.76
C HIS A 97 22.84 -5.29 -18.77
N ALA A 98 23.26 -4.23 -18.07
CA ALA A 98 24.64 -3.86 -17.93
C ALA A 98 24.97 -3.41 -16.50
N VAL A 99 26.25 -3.44 -16.16
CA VAL A 99 26.79 -2.91 -14.91
C VAL A 99 27.28 -1.48 -15.16
N VAL A 100 26.95 -0.54 -14.27
CA VAL A 100 27.50 0.82 -14.29
C VAL A 100 28.60 0.93 -13.24
N GLN A 101 29.80 1.34 -13.68
CA GLN A 101 30.93 1.63 -12.82
C GLN A 101 31.33 3.11 -12.92
N VAL A 102 31.68 3.71 -11.78
CA VAL A 102 32.21 5.07 -11.67
C VAL A 102 33.61 5.00 -11.07
N ASP A 103 34.59 5.56 -11.79
CA ASP A 103 36.02 5.55 -11.40
C ASP A 103 36.58 4.15 -11.09
N GLY A 104 35.98 3.13 -11.69
CA GLY A 104 36.36 1.72 -11.52
C GLY A 104 35.66 0.99 -10.38
N GLU A 105 34.81 1.67 -9.61
CA GLU A 105 33.92 1.06 -8.62
C GLU A 105 32.55 0.81 -9.23
N GLU A 106 31.99 -0.37 -8.99
CA GLU A 106 30.61 -0.67 -9.35
C GLU A 106 29.64 0.18 -8.53
N ARG A 107 28.72 0.85 -9.22
CA ARG A 107 27.69 1.71 -8.61
C ARG A 107 26.27 1.26 -8.92
N VAL A 108 26.09 0.53 -10.02
CA VAL A 108 24.83 -0.13 -10.36
C VAL A 108 25.16 -1.53 -10.86
N GLY A 109 24.83 -2.55 -10.07
CA GLY A 109 25.12 -3.95 -10.39
C GLY A 109 24.24 -4.52 -11.49
N LYS A 110 23.10 -3.88 -11.76
CA LYS A 110 22.22 -4.23 -12.88
C LYS A 110 21.41 -3.01 -13.32
N LEU A 111 21.69 -2.51 -14.51
CA LEU A 111 20.91 -1.51 -15.23
C LEU A 111 20.25 -2.18 -16.42
N ASP A 112 18.91 -2.20 -16.42
CA ASP A 112 18.10 -2.86 -17.42
C ASP A 112 17.86 -1.97 -18.65
N PHE A 113 17.88 -2.60 -19.81
CA PHE A 113 17.61 -2.01 -21.12
C PHE A 113 16.51 -2.85 -21.77
N GLU A 114 15.28 -2.57 -21.35
CA GLU A 114 14.08 -3.29 -21.79
C GLU A 114 13.83 -3.17 -23.30
N PRO A 115 13.18 -4.16 -23.94
CA PRO A 115 12.79 -4.08 -25.34
C PRO A 115 12.11 -2.77 -25.69
N THR A 116 12.70 -2.01 -26.61
CA THR A 116 12.08 -0.79 -27.15
C THR A 116 11.07 -1.11 -28.26
N GLY A 117 10.85 -2.39 -28.56
CA GLY A 117 9.92 -2.90 -29.57
C GLY A 117 10.54 -3.01 -30.96
N GLN A 118 11.26 -1.98 -31.43
CA GLN A 118 12.05 -2.02 -32.67
C GLN A 118 13.43 -1.39 -32.43
N PHE A 119 14.44 -1.79 -33.21
CA PHE A 119 15.79 -1.23 -33.10
C PHE A 119 15.92 0.24 -33.56
N ASP A 120 14.88 0.81 -34.17
CA ASP A 120 14.80 2.24 -34.54
C ASP A 120 14.19 3.11 -33.41
N ASP A 121 13.62 2.47 -32.38
CA ASP A 121 12.96 3.14 -31.26
C ASP A 121 13.94 3.24 -30.08
N TYR A 122 14.18 4.46 -29.59
CA TYR A 122 15.16 4.73 -28.54
C TYR A 122 14.49 5.19 -27.25
N ASN A 123 14.87 4.58 -26.14
CA ASN A 123 14.48 4.93 -24.77
C ASN A 123 15.71 5.34 -23.94
N TYR A 124 15.49 5.73 -22.69
CA TYR A 124 16.54 5.94 -21.70
C TYR A 124 16.44 4.92 -20.58
N ALA A 125 17.57 4.32 -20.23
CA ALA A 125 17.77 3.68 -18.93
C ALA A 125 18.54 4.67 -18.04
N GLU A 126 18.08 4.91 -16.82
CA GLU A 126 18.69 5.93 -15.94
C GLU A 126 19.26 5.32 -14.65
N ALA A 127 20.32 5.92 -14.13
CA ALA A 127 20.84 5.69 -12.79
C ALA A 127 21.11 7.02 -12.09
N VAL A 128 20.81 7.15 -10.80
CA VAL A 128 21.20 8.30 -9.98
C VAL A 128 22.42 7.94 -9.15
N ILE A 129 23.50 8.70 -9.30
CA ILE A 129 24.77 8.45 -8.63
C ILE A 129 25.31 9.76 -8.05
N SER A 130 25.71 9.74 -6.78
CA SER A 130 26.43 10.84 -6.15
C SER A 130 27.85 10.95 -6.71
N LEU A 131 28.19 12.11 -7.28
CA LEU A 131 29.50 12.41 -7.85
C LEU A 131 30.11 13.63 -7.17
N THR A 132 31.45 13.64 -7.06
CA THR A 132 32.19 14.80 -6.55
C THR A 132 32.43 15.84 -7.64
N GLU A 133 32.81 17.06 -7.28
CA GLU A 133 33.27 18.05 -8.29
C GLU A 133 34.58 17.56 -8.94
N GLY A 134 34.61 17.46 -10.27
CA GLY A 134 35.78 17.08 -11.04
C GLY A 134 35.50 16.06 -12.14
N SER A 135 36.55 15.52 -12.74
CA SER A 135 36.42 14.57 -13.83
C SER A 135 36.22 13.14 -13.30
N HIS A 136 35.25 12.42 -13.88
CA HIS A 136 34.90 11.05 -13.54
C HIS A 136 34.91 10.16 -14.78
N THR A 137 35.20 8.87 -14.60
CA THR A 137 35.06 7.86 -15.66
C THR A 137 33.81 7.04 -15.43
N ILE A 138 32.88 7.05 -16.39
CA ILE A 138 31.66 6.24 -16.37
C ILE A 138 31.86 5.06 -17.31
N ARG A 139 31.68 3.82 -16.83
CA ARG A 139 31.77 2.61 -17.64
C ARG A 139 30.48 1.82 -17.56
N LEU A 140 29.90 1.51 -18.72
CA LEU A 140 28.76 0.62 -18.88
C LEU A 140 29.26 -0.71 -19.45
N THR A 141 29.07 -1.81 -18.72
CA THR A 141 29.56 -3.14 -19.12
C THR A 141 28.40 -4.09 -19.33
N ALA A 142 28.23 -4.62 -20.55
CA ALA A 142 27.22 -5.61 -20.85
C ALA A 142 27.35 -6.83 -19.92
N ALA A 143 26.26 -7.19 -19.26
CA ALA A 143 26.20 -8.30 -18.30
C ALA A 143 25.22 -9.39 -18.73
N ALA A 144 24.26 -9.08 -19.60
CA ALA A 144 23.38 -10.08 -20.18
C ALA A 144 24.14 -11.09 -21.06
N ALA A 145 23.68 -12.34 -21.02
CA ALA A 145 24.22 -13.43 -21.83
C ALA A 145 24.25 -13.11 -23.33
N GLN A 146 23.33 -12.25 -23.79
CA GLN A 146 23.15 -11.89 -25.20
C GLN A 146 23.79 -10.53 -25.57
N GLY A 147 24.71 -10.03 -24.73
CA GLY A 147 25.35 -8.73 -24.89
C GLY A 147 24.50 -7.55 -24.39
N GLY A 148 25.04 -6.34 -24.50
CA GLY A 148 24.37 -5.10 -24.06
C GLY A 148 23.46 -4.51 -25.14
N ALA A 149 22.54 -3.62 -24.78
CA ALA A 149 21.69 -2.93 -25.77
C ALA A 149 22.49 -2.02 -26.70
N ASN A 150 21.88 -1.58 -27.81
CA ASN A 150 22.50 -0.60 -28.69
C ASN A 150 22.52 0.76 -27.98
N ILE A 151 23.70 1.27 -27.64
CA ILE A 151 23.84 2.51 -26.87
C ILE A 151 24.13 3.67 -27.82
N ASP A 152 23.27 4.67 -27.78
CA ASP A 152 23.41 5.90 -28.55
C ASP A 152 24.35 6.89 -27.86
N HIS A 153 23.99 7.32 -26.65
CA HIS A 153 24.79 8.26 -25.88
C HIS A 153 24.51 8.17 -24.38
N LEU A 154 25.42 8.73 -23.60
CA LEU A 154 25.25 8.98 -22.18
C LEU A 154 24.88 10.46 -21.95
N LEU A 155 23.76 10.71 -21.30
CA LEU A 155 23.33 12.02 -20.81
C LEU A 155 23.68 12.14 -19.32
N VAL A 156 24.43 13.17 -18.93
CA VAL A 156 24.81 13.41 -17.53
C VAL A 156 24.31 14.77 -17.06
N ARG A 157 23.45 14.79 -16.05
CA ARG A 157 22.90 16.03 -15.49
C ARG A 157 22.73 15.94 -13.97
N PRO A 158 22.85 17.04 -13.23
CA PRO A 158 22.49 17.04 -11.82
C PRO A 158 21.04 16.57 -11.65
N ALA A 159 20.78 15.66 -10.71
CA ALA A 159 19.44 15.24 -10.38
C ALA A 159 18.73 16.39 -9.65
N VAL A 160 17.52 16.73 -10.11
CA VAL A 160 16.66 17.69 -9.45
C VAL A 160 15.31 17.05 -9.30
N ASP A 161 14.85 16.95 -8.06
CA ASP A 161 13.47 16.67 -7.72
C ASP A 161 13.12 17.43 -6.44
N LYS A 162 12.23 18.42 -6.52
CA LYS A 162 11.94 19.32 -5.41
C LYS A 162 10.46 19.65 -5.37
N VAL A 163 9.84 19.41 -4.22
CA VAL A 163 8.50 19.88 -3.90
C VAL A 163 8.56 21.28 -3.27
N LYS A 164 7.61 22.13 -3.64
CA LYS A 164 7.41 23.47 -3.09
C LYS A 164 5.94 23.68 -2.76
N GLU A 165 5.64 23.68 -1.48
CA GLU A 165 4.31 23.90 -0.93
C GLU A 165 3.73 25.26 -1.35
N ALA A 166 2.45 25.28 -1.76
CA ALA A 166 1.79 26.49 -2.25
C ALA A 166 1.47 27.47 -1.11
N GLU A 167 1.19 26.97 0.08
CA GLU A 167 0.85 27.76 1.27
C GLU A 167 2.03 28.55 1.85
N THR A 168 3.25 28.14 1.52
CA THR A 168 4.48 28.86 1.89
C THR A 168 4.99 29.79 0.78
N ALA A 169 4.36 29.74 -0.41
CA ALA A 169 4.76 30.50 -1.59
C ALA A 169 4.29 31.97 -1.54
N VAL A 170 4.81 32.79 -2.44
CA VAL A 170 4.33 34.18 -2.58
C VAL A 170 2.99 34.14 -3.31
N HIS A 171 1.94 34.72 -2.74
CA HIS A 171 0.60 34.62 -3.32
C HIS A 171 -0.21 35.92 -3.21
N ASP A 172 -1.19 36.09 -4.09
CA ASP A 172 -2.18 37.19 -4.06
C ASP A 172 -3.51 36.71 -4.67
N GLY A 173 -4.64 37.15 -4.13
CA GLY A 173 -5.97 36.70 -4.58
C GLY A 173 -6.28 35.22 -4.29
N VAL A 174 -5.61 34.64 -3.29
CA VAL A 174 -5.86 33.30 -2.74
C VAL A 174 -5.88 33.36 -1.21
N ILE A 175 -6.46 32.35 -0.55
CA ILE A 175 -6.37 32.11 0.89
C ILE A 175 -5.67 30.78 1.15
N ILE A 176 -5.07 30.62 2.34
CA ILE A 176 -4.60 29.31 2.79
C ILE A 176 -5.77 28.61 3.47
N ASP A 177 -6.08 27.42 3.02
CA ASP A 177 -7.14 26.56 3.54
C ASP A 177 -6.60 25.15 3.79
N ASN A 178 -7.31 24.38 4.60
CA ASN A 178 -6.95 23.01 4.98
C ASN A 178 -8.19 22.13 5.19
N LYS A 179 -9.37 22.58 4.73
CA LYS A 179 -10.65 21.88 4.93
C LYS A 179 -10.84 20.58 4.15
N HIS A 180 -10.00 20.32 3.14
CA HIS A 180 -10.11 19.15 2.28
C HIS A 180 -8.85 18.34 2.43
N THR A 181 -8.93 17.09 2.85
CA THR A 181 -7.78 16.23 3.13
C THR A 181 -7.05 15.80 1.84
N GLY A 182 -5.82 15.29 1.94
CA GLY A 182 -5.02 14.78 0.81
C GLY A 182 -4.00 15.75 0.21
N PHE A 183 -3.82 16.96 0.77
CA PHE A 183 -2.73 17.89 0.45
C PHE A 183 -1.45 17.55 1.24
N THR A 184 -0.30 18.08 0.82
CA THR A 184 0.99 18.02 1.53
C THR A 184 1.22 19.30 2.34
N GLY A 185 2.08 19.25 3.36
CA GLY A 185 2.37 20.43 4.18
C GLY A 185 1.26 20.82 5.16
N GLU A 186 1.13 22.12 5.44
CA GLU A 186 0.19 22.64 6.47
C GLU A 186 -1.17 23.07 5.88
N GLY A 187 -1.30 23.11 4.55
CA GLY A 187 -2.52 23.53 3.87
C GLY A 187 -2.35 23.58 2.35
N PHE A 188 -3.31 24.20 1.67
CA PHE A 188 -3.27 24.46 0.24
C PHE A 188 -3.77 25.88 -0.05
N THR A 189 -3.54 26.36 -1.26
CA THR A 189 -4.07 27.64 -1.72
C THR A 189 -5.45 27.48 -2.36
N ASP A 190 -6.46 28.16 -1.83
CA ASP A 190 -7.80 28.30 -2.42
C ASP A 190 -7.92 29.68 -3.10
N PHE A 191 -8.25 29.69 -4.39
CA PHE A 191 -8.48 30.91 -5.16
C PHE A 191 -9.83 31.54 -4.78
N ASN A 192 -9.88 32.19 -3.62
CA ASN A 192 -11.07 32.87 -3.09
C ASN A 192 -10.96 34.40 -3.29
N PRO A 193 -11.88 35.08 -4.01
CA PRO A 193 -13.29 34.73 -4.24
C PRO A 193 -13.63 34.12 -5.61
N ASN A 194 -12.81 33.20 -6.13
CA ASN A 194 -13.05 32.49 -7.38
C ASN A 194 -13.16 33.43 -8.59
N VAL A 195 -12.13 34.27 -8.79
CA VAL A 195 -12.03 35.23 -9.91
C VAL A 195 -10.68 35.12 -10.60
N PRO A 196 -10.57 35.48 -11.90
CA PRO A 196 -9.29 35.47 -12.60
C PRO A 196 -8.33 36.52 -12.02
N GLY A 197 -7.03 36.21 -12.08
CA GLY A 197 -5.93 37.12 -11.71
C GLY A 197 -5.26 36.84 -10.38
N GLY A 198 -5.81 35.96 -9.53
CA GLY A 198 -5.07 35.42 -8.38
C GLY A 198 -3.85 34.62 -8.84
N TYR A 199 -2.82 34.53 -8.01
CA TYR A 199 -1.61 33.76 -8.34
C TYR A 199 -0.92 33.15 -7.11
N VAL A 200 -0.13 32.11 -7.39
CA VAL A 200 0.87 31.50 -6.51
C VAL A 200 2.21 31.54 -7.24
N GLU A 201 3.28 31.95 -6.55
CA GLU A 201 4.61 32.13 -7.12
C GLU A 201 5.68 31.51 -6.22
N TRP A 202 6.42 30.55 -6.78
CA TRP A 202 7.51 29.86 -6.13
C TRP A 202 8.86 30.42 -6.58
N THR A 203 9.83 30.42 -5.67
CA THR A 203 11.24 30.69 -5.99
C THR A 203 12.01 29.39 -5.85
N VAL A 204 12.68 28.98 -6.93
CA VAL A 204 13.29 27.67 -7.06
C VAL A 204 14.73 27.83 -7.53
N ASP A 205 15.65 27.06 -6.97
CA ASP A 205 17.06 27.10 -7.38
C ASP A 205 17.41 25.81 -8.11
N VAL A 206 17.83 25.95 -9.38
CA VAL A 206 18.18 24.83 -10.24
C VAL A 206 19.69 24.83 -10.57
N PRO A 207 20.38 23.69 -10.43
CA PRO A 207 21.83 23.59 -10.51
C PRO A 207 22.38 23.70 -11.95
N SER A 208 21.55 23.44 -12.96
CA SER A 208 21.88 23.48 -14.38
C SER A 208 20.74 24.04 -15.22
N ALA A 209 21.07 24.65 -16.36
CA ALA A 209 20.07 25.01 -17.34
C ALA A 209 19.60 23.75 -18.08
N GLY A 210 18.32 23.67 -18.46
CA GLY A 210 17.75 22.54 -19.16
C GLY A 210 16.24 22.52 -19.14
N GLU A 211 15.66 21.46 -19.71
CA GLU A 211 14.24 21.17 -19.62
C GLU A 211 13.91 20.51 -18.27
N TYR A 212 12.86 21.01 -17.63
CA TYR A 212 12.33 20.53 -16.37
C TYR A 212 10.82 20.33 -16.53
N THR A 213 10.28 19.38 -15.79
CA THR A 213 8.84 19.18 -15.70
C THR A 213 8.33 19.82 -14.40
N LEU A 214 7.25 20.57 -14.54
CA LEU A 214 6.49 21.20 -13.47
C LEU A 214 5.21 20.42 -13.25
N ASP A 215 5.10 19.81 -12.09
CA ASP A 215 3.92 19.10 -11.64
C ASP A 215 3.15 19.96 -10.66
N VAL A 216 1.88 20.25 -10.97
CA VAL A 216 1.01 21.00 -10.09
C VAL A 216 -0.06 20.08 -9.54
N LYS A 217 0.02 19.80 -8.24
CA LYS A 217 -1.00 19.02 -7.54
C LYS A 217 -2.18 19.93 -7.18
N TYR A 218 -3.38 19.51 -7.55
CA TYR A 218 -4.59 20.33 -7.47
C TYR A 218 -5.84 19.52 -7.15
N ALA A 219 -6.86 20.20 -6.63
CA ALA A 219 -8.22 19.66 -6.50
C ALA A 219 -9.28 20.73 -6.76
N HIS A 220 -10.39 20.39 -7.43
CA HIS A 220 -11.61 21.19 -7.39
C HIS A 220 -12.82 20.37 -7.83
N ALA A 221 -13.90 20.40 -7.04
CA ALA A 221 -15.16 19.73 -7.42
C ALA A 221 -16.08 20.65 -8.24
N GLY A 222 -15.49 21.52 -9.07
CA GLY A 222 -16.23 22.42 -9.97
C GLY A 222 -16.83 21.67 -11.15
N GLY A 223 -17.85 22.24 -11.80
CA GLY A 223 -18.48 21.63 -12.99
C GLY A 223 -17.75 21.88 -14.32
N SER A 224 -16.62 22.58 -14.31
CA SER A 224 -15.87 22.99 -15.51
C SER A 224 -14.39 23.19 -15.21
N ASP A 225 -13.54 23.07 -16.23
CA ASP A 225 -12.10 23.34 -16.15
C ASP A 225 -11.80 24.69 -15.50
N ARG A 226 -10.76 24.73 -14.67
CA ARG A 226 -10.24 25.95 -14.03
C ARG A 226 -8.83 26.26 -14.56
N PRO A 227 -8.68 26.80 -15.78
CA PRO A 227 -7.36 27.00 -16.39
C PRO A 227 -6.52 28.07 -15.65
N ALA A 228 -5.21 27.85 -15.65
CA ALA A 228 -4.21 28.81 -15.19
C ALA A 228 -3.14 29.03 -16.27
N LYS A 229 -2.33 30.08 -16.09
CA LYS A 229 -1.14 30.34 -16.89
C LYS A 229 0.10 30.23 -16.05
N ILE A 230 1.11 29.55 -16.58
CA ILE A 230 2.43 29.44 -15.97
C ILE A 230 3.39 30.40 -16.66
N SER A 231 4.17 31.14 -15.85
CA SER A 231 5.26 31.99 -16.33
C SER A 231 6.54 31.74 -15.56
N VAL A 232 7.68 31.82 -16.25
CA VAL A 232 9.02 31.62 -15.68
C VAL A 232 9.77 32.94 -15.77
N ASN A 233 10.26 33.44 -14.64
CA ASN A 233 10.94 34.75 -14.53
C ASN A 233 10.12 35.93 -15.10
N GLY A 234 8.78 35.80 -15.11
CA GLY A 234 7.87 36.79 -15.68
C GLY A 234 7.83 36.82 -17.22
N GLU A 235 8.46 35.85 -17.88
CA GLU A 235 8.44 35.65 -19.34
C GLU A 235 7.76 34.30 -19.69
N ALA A 236 7.19 34.23 -20.91
CA ALA A 236 6.34 33.15 -21.42
C ALA A 236 5.07 32.88 -20.58
N GLU A 237 3.92 32.71 -21.25
CA GLU A 237 2.66 32.36 -20.60
C GLU A 237 2.04 31.17 -21.35
N GLU A 238 2.20 29.97 -20.79
CA GLU A 238 1.55 28.76 -21.30
C GLU A 238 0.35 28.40 -20.44
N GLU A 239 -0.70 27.91 -21.07
CA GLU A 239 -1.95 27.54 -20.39
C GLU A 239 -1.86 26.10 -19.87
N LEU A 240 -2.03 25.92 -18.56
CA LEU A 240 -2.20 24.63 -17.91
C LEU A 240 -3.66 24.51 -17.49
N ARG A 241 -4.30 23.41 -17.87
CA ARG A 241 -5.73 23.19 -17.62
C ARG A 241 -5.90 22.28 -16.43
N PHE A 242 -6.84 22.62 -15.56
CA PHE A 242 -7.22 21.80 -14.41
C PHE A 242 -8.66 21.32 -14.59
N PRO A 243 -8.91 20.14 -15.18
CA PRO A 243 -10.24 19.51 -15.26
C PRO A 243 -10.86 19.27 -13.87
N PRO A 244 -12.20 19.16 -13.75
CA PRO A 244 -12.85 18.78 -12.49
C PRO A 244 -12.28 17.51 -11.85
N THR A 245 -12.10 17.55 -10.54
CA THR A 245 -11.84 16.36 -9.72
C THR A 245 -13.16 15.81 -9.17
N PRO A 246 -13.26 14.49 -8.88
CA PRO A 246 -14.49 13.88 -8.38
C PRO A 246 -14.98 14.47 -7.05
N ALA A 247 -14.06 14.99 -6.23
CA ALA A 247 -14.33 15.60 -4.94
C ALA A 247 -13.27 16.67 -4.59
N TRP A 248 -13.54 17.50 -3.59
CA TRP A 248 -12.62 18.56 -3.15
C TRP A 248 -11.34 18.04 -2.48
N ASN A 249 -11.33 16.78 -2.04
CA ASN A 249 -10.18 16.06 -1.48
C ASN A 249 -9.60 15.02 -2.46
N ALA A 250 -10.13 14.93 -3.68
CA ALA A 250 -9.59 14.04 -4.72
C ALA A 250 -8.54 14.81 -5.51
N TRP A 251 -7.28 14.75 -5.06
CA TRP A 251 -6.18 15.48 -5.68
C TRP A 251 -5.71 14.80 -6.96
N LYS A 252 -5.39 15.61 -7.96
CA LYS A 252 -4.78 15.19 -9.23
C LYS A 252 -3.53 16.01 -9.50
N THR A 253 -2.72 15.58 -10.45
CA THR A 253 -1.56 16.33 -10.91
C THR A 253 -1.73 16.68 -12.38
N GLU A 254 -1.42 17.93 -12.74
CA GLU A 254 -1.22 18.31 -14.14
C GLU A 254 0.23 18.74 -14.31
N SER A 255 0.83 18.30 -15.41
CA SER A 255 2.25 18.49 -15.66
C SER A 255 2.48 19.35 -16.91
N MET A 256 3.58 20.09 -16.92
CA MET A 256 4.08 20.75 -18.13
C MET A 256 5.60 20.83 -18.14
N GLN A 257 6.19 20.78 -19.33
CA GLN A 257 7.63 20.99 -19.51
C GLN A 257 7.95 22.48 -19.65
N VAL A 258 9.04 22.92 -19.01
CA VAL A 258 9.58 24.27 -19.09
C VAL A 258 11.09 24.22 -19.20
N ASN A 259 11.67 25.20 -19.91
CA ASN A 259 13.11 25.41 -19.89
C ASN A 259 13.48 26.36 -18.76
N LEU A 260 14.35 25.92 -17.85
CA LEU A 260 14.86 26.74 -16.75
C LEU A 260 16.35 27.04 -16.98
N ASP A 261 16.78 28.26 -16.68
CA ASP A 261 18.18 28.64 -16.61
C ASP A 261 18.79 28.23 -15.26
N LYS A 262 20.10 27.97 -15.24
CA LYS A 262 20.83 27.70 -13.99
C LYS A 262 20.69 28.87 -13.00
N GLY A 263 20.42 28.52 -11.75
CA GLY A 263 20.33 29.43 -10.60
C GLY A 263 18.90 29.62 -10.12
N THR A 264 18.65 30.73 -9.45
CA THR A 264 17.34 31.05 -8.88
C THR A 264 16.37 31.51 -9.97
N GLN A 265 15.28 30.76 -10.13
CA GLN A 265 14.17 31.00 -11.05
C GLN A 265 12.89 31.29 -10.25
N THR A 266 11.98 32.11 -10.80
CA THR A 266 10.64 32.31 -10.24
C THR A 266 9.60 31.68 -11.15
N ILE A 267 8.75 30.83 -10.62
CA ILE A 267 7.68 30.15 -11.36
C ILE A 267 6.35 30.62 -10.79
N ARG A 268 5.48 31.19 -11.63
CA ARG A 268 4.19 31.74 -11.22
C ARG A 268 3.04 31.06 -11.96
N LEU A 269 2.09 30.56 -11.19
CA LEU A 269 0.79 30.07 -11.64
C LEU A 269 -0.27 31.15 -11.41
N THR A 270 -0.92 31.62 -12.48
CA THR A 270 -1.95 32.67 -12.43
C THR A 270 -3.29 32.14 -12.95
N ALA A 271 -4.34 32.20 -12.14
CA ALA A 271 -5.66 31.76 -12.55
C ALA A 271 -6.24 32.66 -13.67
N VAL A 272 -6.75 32.05 -14.75
CA VAL A 272 -7.36 32.79 -15.87
C VAL A 272 -8.83 32.45 -16.12
N GLY A 273 -9.34 31.38 -15.48
CA GLY A 273 -10.75 31.00 -15.52
C GLY A 273 -11.68 32.04 -14.88
N ALA A 274 -12.91 32.14 -15.40
CA ALA A 274 -13.94 33.04 -14.86
C ALA A 274 -14.35 32.68 -13.41
N GLU A 275 -14.16 31.43 -13.03
CA GLU A 275 -14.40 30.85 -11.70
C GLU A 275 -13.12 30.75 -10.84
N GLY A 276 -12.04 31.46 -11.22
CA GLY A 276 -10.75 31.36 -10.53
C GLY A 276 -9.96 30.08 -10.86
N GLY A 277 -8.93 29.80 -10.05
CA GLY A 277 -8.08 28.60 -10.14
C GLY A 277 -8.63 27.44 -9.31
N GLY A 278 -8.12 26.22 -9.53
CA GLY A 278 -8.35 25.10 -8.61
C GLY A 278 -7.61 25.30 -7.28
N ASN A 279 -7.91 24.47 -6.28
CA ASN A 279 -7.11 24.44 -5.06
C ASN A 279 -5.73 23.89 -5.42
N ILE A 280 -4.65 24.60 -5.09
CA ILE A 280 -3.29 24.17 -5.41
C ILE A 280 -2.56 23.80 -4.13
N ASP A 281 -2.10 22.55 -4.09
CA ASP A 281 -1.36 21.94 -2.98
C ASP A 281 0.12 22.34 -3.06
N HIS A 282 0.83 21.83 -4.07
CA HIS A 282 2.24 22.13 -4.26
C HIS A 282 2.64 22.17 -5.74
N LEU A 283 3.84 22.71 -5.97
CA LEU A 283 4.58 22.58 -7.22
C LEU A 283 5.77 21.64 -7.02
N ARG A 284 5.84 20.54 -7.77
CA ARG A 284 7.03 19.69 -7.86
C ARG A 284 7.80 20.04 -9.14
N ILE A 285 9.12 20.12 -9.03
CA ILE A 285 10.01 20.50 -10.13
C ILE A 285 11.09 19.46 -10.21
N HIS A 286 11.18 18.82 -11.37
CA HIS A 286 12.15 17.76 -11.56
C HIS A 286 12.63 17.69 -13.00
N ASN A 287 13.75 17.01 -13.22
CA ASN A 287 14.31 16.77 -14.55
C ASN A 287 14.43 15.28 -14.87
N THR A 288 13.54 14.44 -14.36
CA THR A 288 13.42 13.04 -14.77
C THR A 288 13.01 12.97 -16.24
N ILE A 289 13.63 12.10 -17.05
CA ILE A 289 13.07 11.77 -18.37
C ILE A 289 11.88 10.84 -18.10
N ASP A 290 10.72 11.21 -18.63
CA ASP A 290 9.50 10.42 -18.49
C ASP A 290 9.69 9.05 -19.13
N THR A 291 9.87 8.01 -18.30
CA THR A 291 9.94 6.59 -18.70
C THR A 291 8.56 5.99 -18.93
N GLY A 292 7.49 6.78 -18.76
CA GLY A 292 6.11 6.39 -19.04
C GLY A 292 5.36 5.74 -17.88
N ASP A 293 5.93 5.64 -16.67
CA ASP A 293 5.22 5.07 -15.50
C ASP A 293 4.60 6.12 -14.57
N GLY A 294 4.92 7.41 -14.75
CA GLY A 294 4.28 8.54 -14.05
C GLY A 294 4.45 8.58 -12.52
N ARG A 295 5.20 7.65 -11.93
CA ARG A 295 5.45 7.53 -10.49
C ARG A 295 6.85 8.03 -10.19
N LYS A 296 7.02 8.79 -9.12
CA LYS A 296 8.31 9.40 -8.81
C LYS A 296 8.62 9.26 -7.33
N ASP A 297 9.89 9.04 -7.06
CA ASP A 297 10.51 8.80 -5.75
C ASP A 297 10.15 9.88 -4.71
N VAL A 298 10.11 9.48 -3.44
CA VAL A 298 9.79 10.30 -2.27
C VAL A 298 10.86 10.05 -1.20
N ASP A 299 11.49 11.12 -0.69
CA ASP A 299 12.40 11.00 0.45
C ASP A 299 11.59 10.59 1.70
N THR A 300 11.97 9.49 2.34
CA THR A 300 11.30 9.00 3.56
C THR A 300 11.75 9.82 4.78
N GLU A 301 10.79 10.44 5.49
CA GLU A 301 11.09 11.17 6.73
C GLU A 301 11.06 10.25 7.96
N ASN A 302 12.12 10.26 8.77
CA ASN A 302 12.14 9.57 10.06
C ASN A 302 11.38 10.36 11.14
N VAL A 303 10.29 9.78 11.66
CA VAL A 303 9.39 10.41 12.64
C VAL A 303 9.19 9.51 13.88
N PRO A 304 8.75 10.08 15.02
CA PRO A 304 8.30 9.27 16.16
C PRO A 304 7.11 8.36 15.79
N LEU A 305 7.06 7.14 16.34
CA LEU A 305 6.02 6.17 16.02
C LEU A 305 4.60 6.67 16.31
N GLU A 306 4.42 7.43 17.39
CA GLU A 306 3.13 8.01 17.76
C GLU A 306 2.65 9.06 16.75
N GLN A 307 3.57 9.75 16.07
CA GLN A 307 3.24 10.67 14.98
C GLN A 307 2.83 9.91 13.72
N LEU A 308 3.54 8.81 13.41
CA LEU A 308 3.31 8.01 12.20
C LEU A 308 1.97 7.26 12.24
N ALA A 309 1.73 6.52 13.33
CA ALA A 309 0.63 5.55 13.41
C ALA A 309 -0.57 6.06 14.22
N GLY A 310 -0.39 7.11 15.02
CA GLY A 310 -1.39 7.56 15.99
C GLY A 310 -1.49 6.63 17.21
N GLY A 311 -1.84 7.20 18.36
CA GLY A 311 -1.80 6.47 19.64
C GLY A 311 -2.74 5.26 19.72
N VAL A 312 -3.87 5.26 19.00
CA VAL A 312 -4.76 4.09 18.94
C VAL A 312 -4.07 2.89 18.28
N ILE A 313 -3.42 3.09 17.13
CA ILE A 313 -2.71 2.01 16.43
C ILE A 313 -1.49 1.58 17.24
N VAL A 314 -0.74 2.52 17.80
CA VAL A 314 0.39 2.21 18.70
C VAL A 314 -0.03 1.31 19.85
N LYS A 315 -1.15 1.62 20.52
CA LYS A 315 -1.68 0.76 21.58
C LYS A 315 -2.09 -0.63 21.09
N LYS A 316 -2.68 -0.71 19.89
CA LYS A 316 -3.01 -2.00 19.28
C LYS A 316 -1.76 -2.80 18.94
N MET A 317 -0.67 -2.15 18.51
CA MET A 317 0.64 -2.76 18.30
C MET A 317 1.23 -3.32 19.59
N GLU A 318 1.05 -2.64 20.72
CA GLU A 318 1.44 -3.15 22.05
C GLU A 318 0.63 -4.39 22.44
N ASP A 319 -0.69 -4.36 22.25
CA ASP A 319 -1.61 -5.46 22.55
C ASP A 319 -1.37 -6.75 21.71
N ILE A 320 -0.67 -6.62 20.57
CA ILE A 320 -0.23 -7.74 19.72
C ILE A 320 1.26 -8.05 19.85
N GLY A 321 2.01 -7.29 20.65
CA GLY A 321 3.43 -7.47 20.88
C GLY A 321 4.34 -7.04 19.72
N MET A 322 3.85 -6.24 18.76
CA MET A 322 4.67 -5.60 17.72
C MET A 322 5.39 -4.35 18.22
N LYS A 323 4.94 -3.80 19.35
CA LYS A 323 5.64 -2.77 20.12
C LYS A 323 5.80 -3.23 21.57
N ALA A 324 7.01 -3.12 22.10
CA ALA A 324 7.29 -3.27 23.52
C ALA A 324 8.46 -2.41 23.94
N ASP A 325 8.39 -1.85 25.14
CA ASP A 325 9.54 -1.25 25.81
C ASP A 325 10.27 -2.33 26.60
N ILE A 326 11.42 -2.76 26.09
CA ILE A 326 12.21 -3.83 26.73
C ILE A 326 13.08 -3.27 27.85
N GLU A 327 13.39 -1.97 27.85
CA GLU A 327 14.12 -1.36 28.98
C GLU A 327 13.31 -1.48 30.27
N GLU A 328 11.99 -1.36 30.18
CA GLU A 328 11.09 -1.53 31.34
C GLU A 328 10.97 -2.99 31.82
N LYS A 329 11.31 -3.99 30.99
CA LYS A 329 11.21 -5.43 31.30
C LYS A 329 12.49 -6.05 31.87
N GLN A 330 13.58 -5.29 32.03
CA GLN A 330 14.90 -5.84 32.38
C GLN A 330 14.93 -6.70 33.67
N ASP A 331 14.08 -6.36 34.65
CA ASP A 331 13.94 -7.08 35.92
C ASP A 331 12.84 -8.18 35.90
N ASP A 332 12.05 -8.26 34.82
CA ASP A 332 10.96 -9.22 34.70
C ASP A 332 11.46 -10.63 34.30
N PRO A 333 10.77 -11.71 34.74
CA PRO A 333 11.06 -13.05 34.30
C PRO A 333 10.89 -13.25 32.79
N VAL A 334 11.91 -13.82 32.13
CA VAL A 334 11.86 -14.20 30.71
C VAL A 334 11.24 -15.59 30.53
N THR A 335 10.31 -15.74 29.59
CA THR A 335 9.72 -17.04 29.26
C THR A 335 10.66 -17.92 28.43
N VAL A 336 10.38 -19.22 28.36
CA VAL A 336 11.13 -20.14 27.48
C VAL A 336 11.07 -19.67 26.01
N LEU A 337 9.92 -19.19 25.54
CA LEU A 337 9.77 -18.66 24.18
C LEU A 337 10.60 -17.39 23.95
N GLU A 338 10.55 -16.43 24.87
CA GLU A 338 11.35 -15.20 24.78
C GLU A 338 12.86 -15.51 24.88
N PHE A 339 13.24 -16.47 25.72
CA PHE A 339 14.62 -16.94 25.81
C PHE A 339 15.07 -17.61 24.50
N ALA A 340 14.24 -18.48 23.90
CA ALA A 340 14.53 -19.07 22.60
C ALA A 340 14.68 -18.00 21.51
N ALA A 341 13.83 -16.96 21.52
CA ALA A 341 13.92 -15.84 20.59
C ALA A 341 15.26 -15.10 20.73
N LEU A 342 15.70 -14.82 21.96
CA LEU A 342 17.01 -14.22 22.24
C LEU A 342 18.17 -15.06 21.73
N ILE A 343 18.09 -16.39 21.86
CA ILE A 343 19.14 -17.30 21.37
C ILE A 343 19.16 -17.35 19.84
N ASN A 344 18.00 -17.51 19.19
CA ASN A 344 17.90 -17.48 17.73
C ASN A 344 18.48 -16.18 17.17
N LYS A 345 18.10 -15.05 17.77
CA LYS A 345 18.59 -13.71 17.44
C LYS A 345 20.10 -13.59 17.62
N ALA A 346 20.66 -14.07 18.72
CA ALA A 346 22.09 -13.93 19.01
C ALA A 346 22.98 -14.65 17.99
N PHE A 347 22.49 -15.73 17.40
CA PHE A 347 23.24 -16.51 16.43
C PHE A 347 22.88 -16.22 14.96
N GLY A 348 21.86 -15.39 14.68
CA GLY A 348 21.65 -14.75 13.37
C GLY A 348 21.20 -15.69 12.27
N PHE A 349 20.06 -16.38 12.47
CA PHE A 349 19.64 -17.43 11.56
C PHE A 349 18.80 -16.99 10.36
N ASP A 350 19.09 -17.71 9.28
CA ASP A 350 18.64 -17.58 7.92
C ASP A 350 17.29 -18.32 7.71
N GLN A 351 16.31 -17.67 7.06
CA GLN A 351 15.07 -18.33 6.59
C GLN A 351 15.36 -19.53 5.66
N SER A 352 16.50 -19.57 4.96
CA SER A 352 16.80 -20.55 3.90
C SER A 352 16.85 -22.02 4.35
N ASP A 353 16.99 -22.30 5.66
CA ASP A 353 16.96 -23.65 6.22
C ASP A 353 15.51 -24.16 6.51
N MET A 354 14.50 -23.32 6.33
CA MET A 354 13.10 -23.75 6.27
C MET A 354 12.61 -23.69 4.83
N PRO A 355 12.06 -24.78 4.26
CA PRO A 355 11.45 -24.69 2.95
C PRO A 355 10.34 -23.62 3.01
N HIS A 356 10.43 -22.62 2.12
CA HIS A 356 9.33 -21.69 1.86
C HIS A 356 8.12 -22.51 1.39
N THR A 357 7.33 -23.02 2.33
CA THR A 357 6.00 -23.54 2.02
C THR A 357 5.22 -22.30 1.56
N GLY A 358 4.90 -22.22 0.27
CA GLY A 358 4.27 -21.07 -0.40
C GLY A 358 2.89 -20.69 0.14
N ASN A 359 2.83 -20.37 1.42
CA ASN A 359 1.62 -20.22 2.19
C ASN A 359 1.63 -18.80 2.77
N GLY A 360 1.02 -17.87 2.03
CA GLY A 360 0.57 -16.56 2.52
C GLY A 360 -0.53 -16.71 3.58
N GLY A 361 -0.27 -17.51 4.60
CA GLY A 361 -1.27 -18.10 5.48
C GLY A 361 -0.74 -18.48 6.85
N GLN A 362 0.26 -17.76 7.39
CA GLN A 362 0.60 -17.88 8.81
C GLN A 362 0.18 -16.64 9.59
N THR A 363 -1.06 -16.70 10.07
CA THR A 363 -1.74 -15.68 10.84
C THR A 363 -1.14 -15.53 12.25
N GLY A 364 -0.20 -14.60 12.50
CA GLY A 364 0.10 -13.95 13.82
C GLY A 364 0.37 -14.78 15.09
N LYS A 365 0.20 -16.10 15.05
CA LYS A 365 0.89 -17.10 15.88
C LYS A 365 2.23 -17.52 15.25
N ALA A 366 2.56 -16.91 14.11
CA ALA A 366 3.65 -17.25 13.22
C ALA A 366 5.03 -17.02 13.86
N TRP A 367 5.26 -15.90 14.55
CA TRP A 367 6.58 -15.64 15.12
C TRP A 367 6.92 -16.55 16.31
N GLY A 368 5.99 -16.79 17.24
CA GLY A 368 6.21 -17.74 18.33
C GLY A 368 6.37 -19.18 17.83
N ALA A 369 5.70 -19.54 16.74
CA ALA A 369 5.90 -20.82 16.07
C ALA A 369 7.26 -20.87 15.34
N TYR A 370 7.64 -19.83 14.60
CA TYR A 370 8.95 -19.67 13.98
C TYR A 370 10.06 -19.81 15.01
N VAL A 371 10.05 -18.99 16.06
CA VAL A 371 11.07 -19.03 17.13
C VAL A 371 11.23 -20.44 17.67
N LYS A 372 10.10 -21.13 17.88
CA LYS A 372 10.07 -22.49 18.39
C LYS A 372 10.60 -23.51 17.39
N GLU A 373 10.15 -23.49 16.15
CA GLU A 373 10.57 -24.44 15.12
C GLU A 373 12.03 -24.21 14.71
N THR A 374 12.48 -22.96 14.61
CA THR A 374 13.90 -22.61 14.43
C THR A 374 14.74 -23.13 15.60
N ALA A 375 14.32 -22.90 16.84
CA ALA A 375 15.06 -23.40 18.01
C ALA A 375 15.17 -24.93 18.05
N ARG A 376 14.16 -25.64 17.52
CA ARG A 376 14.14 -27.11 17.40
C ARG A 376 15.02 -27.61 16.26
N ALA A 377 14.84 -27.06 15.06
CA ALA A 377 15.56 -27.46 13.86
C ALA A 377 17.08 -27.42 14.06
N HIS A 378 17.57 -26.44 14.81
CA HIS A 378 18.99 -26.27 15.08
C HIS A 378 19.44 -26.72 16.47
N GLN A 379 18.55 -27.36 17.24
CA GLN A 379 18.82 -27.89 18.57
C GLN A 379 19.36 -26.81 19.54
N TYR A 380 18.90 -25.55 19.43
CA TYR A 380 19.13 -24.50 20.44
C TYR A 380 18.43 -24.79 21.74
N ILE A 381 17.33 -25.53 21.65
CA ILE A 381 16.76 -26.24 22.77
C ILE A 381 16.92 -27.73 22.46
N PRO A 382 17.76 -28.47 23.21
CA PRO A 382 17.96 -29.90 22.99
C PRO A 382 16.64 -30.66 23.08
N ASP A 383 16.42 -31.63 22.18
CA ASP A 383 15.14 -32.37 22.07
C ASP A 383 14.68 -32.97 23.41
N HIS A 384 15.62 -33.46 24.21
CA HIS A 384 15.34 -34.06 25.52
C HIS A 384 14.87 -33.05 26.58
N LEU A 385 15.15 -31.75 26.39
CA LEU A 385 14.69 -30.66 27.22
C LEU A 385 13.40 -30.04 26.68
N ASP A 386 13.21 -29.91 25.36
CA ASP A 386 11.98 -29.34 24.75
C ASP A 386 10.72 -30.04 25.26
N GLU A 387 10.72 -31.38 25.33
CA GLU A 387 9.58 -32.16 25.84
C GLU A 387 9.20 -31.85 27.30
N GLN A 388 10.11 -31.24 28.07
CA GLN A 388 9.95 -30.94 29.49
C GLN A 388 9.60 -29.46 29.75
N LEU A 389 9.86 -28.58 28.78
CA LEU A 389 9.69 -27.13 28.91
C LEU A 389 8.25 -26.68 28.62
N GLN A 390 7.80 -25.66 29.35
CA GLN A 390 6.54 -24.97 29.06
C GLN A 390 6.86 -23.61 28.41
N TRP A 391 6.70 -23.54 27.09
CA TRP A 391 7.11 -22.40 26.24
C TRP A 391 6.63 -21.01 26.74
N ASN A 392 5.44 -20.94 27.34
CA ASN A 392 4.84 -19.70 27.85
C ASN A 392 5.05 -19.49 29.37
N LYS A 393 6.03 -20.16 29.98
CA LYS A 393 6.39 -20.00 31.40
C LYS A 393 7.79 -19.44 31.53
N PRO A 394 8.09 -18.74 32.64
CA PRO A 394 9.45 -18.30 32.95
C PRO A 394 10.45 -19.46 32.85
N ILE A 395 11.55 -19.23 32.13
CA ILE A 395 12.67 -20.18 32.12
C ILE A 395 13.47 -19.99 33.41
N THR A 396 13.88 -21.09 34.02
CA THR A 396 14.69 -21.04 35.22
C THR A 396 16.17 -20.99 34.88
N LYS A 397 16.98 -20.33 35.74
CA LYS A 397 18.46 -20.33 35.60
C LYS A 397 19.06 -21.74 35.46
N ARG A 398 18.38 -22.75 36.00
CA ARG A 398 18.78 -24.15 35.90
C ARG A 398 18.56 -24.70 34.49
N GLU A 399 17.40 -24.45 33.90
CA GLU A 399 17.08 -24.90 32.53
C GLU A 399 18.02 -24.24 31.53
N THR A 400 18.28 -22.94 31.68
CA THR A 400 19.26 -22.22 30.85
C THR A 400 20.65 -22.84 30.94
N ALA A 401 21.14 -23.15 32.15
CA ALA A 401 22.46 -23.77 32.32
C ALA A 401 22.56 -25.16 31.67
N LEU A 402 21.46 -25.93 31.62
CA LEU A 402 21.42 -27.23 30.93
C LEU A 402 21.46 -27.04 29.41
N ILE A 403 20.64 -26.13 28.87
CA ILE A 403 20.67 -25.76 27.44
C ILE A 403 22.08 -25.34 27.03
N THR A 404 22.74 -24.55 27.87
CA THR A 404 24.10 -24.05 27.59
C THR A 404 25.14 -25.15 27.50
N ALA A 405 25.11 -26.05 28.47
CA ALA A 405 26.11 -27.09 28.60
C ALA A 405 26.07 -28.05 27.40
N ASP A 406 24.88 -28.25 26.86
CA ASP A 406 24.65 -28.97 25.62
C ASP A 406 25.19 -28.18 24.42
N LEU A 407 24.82 -26.89 24.28
CA LEU A 407 25.23 -26.06 23.14
C LEU A 407 26.74 -25.86 23.00
N LEU A 408 27.51 -25.97 24.09
CA LEU A 408 28.96 -25.81 24.08
C LEU A 408 29.73 -27.14 24.18
N ASP A 409 29.06 -28.28 24.02
CA ASP A 409 29.65 -29.62 24.18
C ASP A 409 30.41 -29.79 25.51
N ALA A 410 30.02 -29.03 26.55
CA ALA A 410 30.73 -28.99 27.83
C ALA A 410 30.54 -30.30 28.63
N VAL A 411 29.57 -31.13 28.23
CA VAL A 411 29.25 -32.41 28.86
C VAL A 411 29.10 -33.49 27.78
N PRO A 412 29.69 -34.69 27.94
CA PRO A 412 29.54 -35.77 26.97
C PRO A 412 28.09 -36.28 26.87
N ASP A 413 27.64 -36.66 25.67
CA ASP A 413 26.27 -37.12 25.31
C ASP A 413 25.67 -38.22 26.21
N ASN A 414 26.49 -38.90 27.00
CA ASN A 414 26.09 -40.03 27.84
C ASN A 414 25.75 -39.64 29.30
N GLU A 415 25.81 -38.36 29.65
CA GLU A 415 25.66 -37.88 31.03
C GLU A 415 24.37 -37.07 31.21
N GLU A 416 23.26 -37.74 31.57
CA GLU A 416 21.97 -37.08 31.81
C GLU A 416 21.72 -36.70 33.28
N GLY A 417 20.94 -35.64 33.50
CA GLY A 417 20.32 -35.33 34.80
C GLY A 417 21.32 -34.85 35.89
N PRO A 418 21.33 -35.44 37.10
CA PRO A 418 22.18 -34.96 38.22
C PRO A 418 23.70 -35.01 37.96
N GLY A 419 24.16 -35.83 37.00
CA GLY A 419 25.57 -35.93 36.62
C GLY A 419 26.07 -34.69 35.88
N MET A 420 25.30 -34.27 34.87
CA MET A 420 25.50 -33.04 34.10
C MET A 420 25.57 -31.81 35.03
N MET A 421 24.62 -31.69 35.96
CA MET A 421 24.57 -30.60 36.95
C MET A 421 25.82 -30.52 37.85
N GLY A 422 26.44 -31.66 38.15
CA GLY A 422 27.68 -31.71 38.93
C GLY A 422 28.88 -31.14 38.19
N ARG A 423 28.93 -31.29 36.85
CA ARG A 423 29.96 -30.74 35.98
C ARG A 423 29.75 -29.29 35.64
N ILE A 424 28.53 -28.90 35.27
CA ILE A 424 28.14 -27.49 35.05
C ILE A 424 28.52 -26.65 36.28
N ALA A 425 28.21 -27.15 37.49
CA ALA A 425 28.59 -26.48 38.73
C ALA A 425 30.10 -26.55 39.06
N GLY A 426 30.87 -27.43 38.42
CA GLY A 426 32.33 -27.54 38.53
C GLY A 426 33.07 -26.60 37.57
N GLU A 427 32.45 -26.27 36.45
CA GLU A 427 32.96 -25.35 35.42
C GLU A 427 32.61 -23.87 35.66
N GLY A 428 31.73 -23.59 36.62
CA GLY A 428 31.46 -22.23 37.11
C GLY A 428 30.14 -21.63 36.64
N TRP A 429 29.47 -22.26 35.68
CA TRP A 429 28.17 -21.85 35.11
C TRP A 429 27.02 -21.72 36.12
N MET A 430 27.14 -22.36 37.30
CA MET A 430 26.14 -22.30 38.37
C MET A 430 26.69 -21.75 39.70
N ASN A 431 27.80 -21.01 39.68
CA ASN A 431 28.55 -20.72 40.90
C ASN A 431 28.46 -19.25 41.32
N GLU A 432 27.38 -18.86 41.99
CA GLU A 432 27.40 -17.74 42.93
C GLU A 432 27.80 -18.29 44.32
N ASP A 433 29.10 -18.51 44.52
CA ASP A 433 29.78 -18.89 45.77
C ASP A 433 29.11 -19.98 46.66
N ARG A 434 29.51 -21.24 46.47
CA ARG A 434 29.12 -22.39 47.33
C ARG A 434 29.37 -22.15 48.83
N ALA A 435 28.39 -22.53 49.66
CA ALA A 435 28.54 -23.69 50.58
C ALA A 435 27.29 -24.03 51.42
N SER A 436 26.28 -24.69 50.81
CA SER A 436 25.46 -25.80 51.38
C SER A 436 24.19 -26.05 50.51
N GLN A 437 24.25 -26.92 49.49
CA GLN A 437 23.17 -27.13 48.47
C GLN A 437 21.84 -27.68 49.04
N PRO A 438 20.65 -27.45 48.43
CA PRO A 438 20.37 -26.98 47.05
C PRO A 438 19.47 -25.72 46.95
N ALA A 439 19.76 -24.79 46.03
CA ALA A 439 18.78 -23.79 45.57
C ALA A 439 19.17 -23.24 44.18
N ILE A 440 18.71 -23.90 43.12
CA ILE A 440 18.52 -23.28 41.79
C ILE A 440 17.23 -23.93 41.28
N PRO A 441 16.10 -23.20 41.38
CA PRO A 441 15.68 -22.38 40.26
C PRO A 441 15.01 -21.07 40.71
N SER A 442 15.68 -19.94 40.53
CA SER A 442 14.96 -18.67 40.34
C SER A 442 14.65 -18.55 38.84
N ASP A 443 13.58 -17.84 38.52
CA ASP A 443 13.33 -17.42 37.15
C ASP A 443 14.52 -16.57 36.67
N MET A 444 14.84 -16.68 35.38
CA MET A 444 15.84 -15.84 34.73
C MET A 444 15.17 -14.51 34.35
N THR A 445 15.84 -13.39 34.61
CA THR A 445 15.32 -12.08 34.14
C THR A 445 15.75 -11.80 32.71
N TRP A 446 15.12 -10.82 32.05
CA TRP A 446 15.54 -10.34 30.74
C TRP A 446 17.02 -9.90 30.70
N ALA A 447 17.45 -9.08 31.67
CA ALA A 447 18.85 -8.62 31.75
C ALA A 447 19.87 -9.77 31.85
N GLU A 448 19.50 -10.82 32.59
CA GLU A 448 20.31 -12.02 32.75
C GLU A 448 20.33 -12.84 31.45
N ALA A 449 19.19 -12.99 30.77
CA ALA A 449 19.06 -13.73 29.51
C ALA A 449 19.82 -13.07 28.35
N GLU A 450 19.78 -11.75 28.22
CA GLU A 450 20.58 -11.01 27.22
C GLU A 450 22.08 -11.16 27.48
N THR A 451 22.49 -11.00 28.75
CA THR A 451 23.88 -11.20 29.14
C THR A 451 24.33 -12.63 28.82
N PHE A 452 23.45 -13.59 29.08
CA PHE A 452 23.70 -14.99 28.78
C PHE A 452 23.83 -15.27 27.28
N ALA A 453 22.88 -14.80 26.46
CA ALA A 453 22.91 -15.02 25.01
C ALA A 453 24.19 -14.44 24.37
N ARG A 454 24.65 -13.29 24.86
CA ARG A 454 25.93 -12.68 24.46
C ARG A 454 27.16 -13.48 24.88
N GLU A 455 27.16 -14.05 26.08
CA GLU A 455 28.27 -14.92 26.51
C GLU A 455 28.30 -16.24 25.73
N LEU A 456 27.14 -16.78 25.37
CA LEU A 456 27.03 -18.00 24.60
C LEU A 456 27.62 -17.84 23.19
N THR A 457 27.34 -16.74 22.49
CA THR A 457 27.92 -16.48 21.16
C THR A 457 29.43 -16.29 21.21
N ASN A 458 29.97 -15.64 22.25
CA ASN A 458 31.42 -15.48 22.43
C ASN A 458 32.19 -16.80 22.63
N HIS A 459 31.51 -17.88 23.03
CA HIS A 459 32.13 -19.16 23.36
C HIS A 459 31.74 -20.30 22.40
N SER A 460 30.82 -20.05 21.47
CA SER A 460 30.34 -21.02 20.49
C SER A 460 31.12 -20.91 19.17
N ASP A 461 31.41 -22.04 18.53
CA ASP A 461 31.97 -22.09 17.17
C ASP A 461 30.87 -21.99 16.07
N LYS A 462 29.59 -21.85 16.46
CA LYS A 462 28.47 -21.70 15.51
C LYS A 462 28.52 -20.31 14.84
N ASN A 463 28.26 -20.28 13.54
CA ASN A 463 28.31 -19.07 12.70
C ASN A 463 27.46 -17.94 13.30
N THR A 464 27.96 -16.69 13.26
CA THR A 464 27.27 -15.54 13.87
C THR A 464 26.26 -14.86 12.94
N GLY A 465 26.14 -15.26 11.68
CA GLY A 465 24.97 -14.96 10.84
C GLY A 465 24.85 -13.51 10.31
N ILE A 466 23.76 -13.29 9.58
CA ILE A 466 23.32 -12.03 8.93
C ILE A 466 21.98 -11.59 9.55
N VAL A 467 21.60 -10.32 9.41
CA VAL A 467 20.25 -9.83 9.76
C VAL A 467 19.35 -9.90 8.52
N GLN A 468 18.14 -10.41 8.67
CA GLN A 468 17.16 -10.60 7.60
C GLN A 468 15.82 -9.97 7.99
N VAL A 469 14.96 -9.78 6.99
CA VAL A 469 13.55 -9.50 7.19
C VAL A 469 12.87 -10.77 7.69
N ALA A 470 12.45 -10.76 8.96
CA ALA A 470 11.76 -11.87 9.57
C ALA A 470 10.31 -12.02 9.08
N LYS A 471 9.66 -10.88 8.81
CA LYS A 471 8.29 -10.76 8.29
C LYS A 471 8.00 -9.31 7.91
N ALA A 472 7.03 -9.12 7.02
CA ALA A 472 6.42 -7.83 6.73
C ALA A 472 4.89 -7.92 6.79
N ASP A 473 4.25 -6.95 7.45
CA ASP A 473 2.81 -6.95 7.76
C ASP A 473 2.18 -5.59 7.44
N MET A 474 1.09 -5.57 6.67
CA MET A 474 0.21 -4.40 6.54
C MET A 474 -0.67 -4.27 7.79
N LEU A 475 -0.51 -3.17 8.54
CA LEU A 475 -1.28 -2.86 9.75
C LEU A 475 -2.56 -2.09 9.45
N THR A 476 -2.50 -1.22 8.44
CA THR A 476 -3.61 -0.45 7.86
C THR A 476 -3.32 -0.30 6.36
N PRO A 477 -4.27 0.14 5.52
CA PRO A 477 -4.03 0.37 4.09
C PRO A 477 -2.82 1.27 3.77
N HIS A 478 -2.37 2.10 4.72
CA HIS A 478 -1.21 2.97 4.56
C HIS A 478 -0.03 2.65 5.48
N LEU A 479 -0.14 1.68 6.39
CA LEU A 479 0.92 1.38 7.36
C LEU A 479 1.43 -0.04 7.19
N ILE A 480 2.74 -0.15 6.92
CA ILE A 480 3.47 -1.39 6.76
C ILE A 480 4.44 -1.52 7.94
N ALA A 481 4.56 -2.70 8.53
CA ALA A 481 5.53 -3.01 9.57
C ALA A 481 6.48 -4.12 9.09
N VAL A 482 7.76 -3.80 8.95
CA VAL A 482 8.84 -4.73 8.61
C VAL A 482 9.60 -5.10 9.88
N THR A 483 9.55 -6.37 10.28
CA THR A 483 10.25 -6.88 11.47
C THR A 483 11.53 -7.57 11.03
N LEU A 484 12.66 -7.18 11.60
CA LEU A 484 13.96 -7.82 11.37
C LEU A 484 14.17 -8.97 12.37
N ASN A 485 15.00 -9.97 12.06
CA ASN A 485 15.37 -11.02 13.01
C ASN A 485 16.48 -10.60 14.02
N GLY A 486 16.70 -9.28 14.19
CA GLY A 486 17.79 -8.69 14.97
C GLY A 486 17.43 -7.34 15.60
N THR A 487 18.27 -6.83 16.51
CA THR A 487 18.18 -5.43 16.99
C THR A 487 19.24 -4.60 16.33
N ILE A 488 18.82 -3.69 15.49
CA ILE A 488 19.64 -2.62 14.95
C ILE A 488 19.18 -1.33 15.64
N PRO A 489 19.98 -0.76 16.56
CA PRO A 489 19.61 0.45 17.31
C PRO A 489 19.43 1.69 16.43
N ASP A 490 20.27 1.80 15.38
CA ASP A 490 20.31 2.92 14.45
C ASP A 490 20.09 2.40 13.02
N VAL A 491 18.94 1.76 12.78
CA VAL A 491 18.60 1.28 11.42
C VAL A 491 18.35 2.46 10.49
N GLN A 492 18.98 2.43 9.32
CA GLN A 492 18.69 3.34 8.22
C GLN A 492 17.45 2.81 7.51
N VAL A 493 16.40 3.61 7.46
CA VAL A 493 15.11 3.16 6.91
C VAL A 493 15.19 2.92 5.40
N GLU A 494 16.14 3.58 4.75
CA GLU A 494 16.48 3.47 3.33
C GLU A 494 17.14 2.13 3.00
N ASP A 495 17.66 1.39 3.98
CA ASP A 495 18.18 0.04 3.73
C ASP A 495 17.05 -0.94 3.38
N ILE A 496 15.79 -0.60 3.67
CA ILE A 496 14.60 -1.42 3.38
C ILE A 496 13.66 -0.67 2.44
N GLY A 497 13.55 -1.14 1.20
CA GLY A 497 12.55 -0.70 0.25
C GLY A 497 11.25 -1.47 0.37
N VAL A 498 10.17 -0.87 -0.15
CA VAL A 498 8.90 -1.57 -0.36
C VAL A 498 8.64 -1.65 -1.85
N SER A 499 8.74 -2.85 -2.41
CA SER A 499 8.76 -3.08 -3.85
C SER A 499 7.48 -3.78 -4.31
N ILE A 500 7.05 -3.45 -5.53
CA ILE A 500 6.03 -4.16 -6.30
C ILE A 500 6.66 -4.76 -7.56
N PRO A 501 6.18 -5.94 -8.00
CA PRO A 501 6.63 -6.57 -9.23
C PRO A 501 6.25 -5.74 -10.46
N ALA A 502 7.21 -5.48 -11.34
CA ALA A 502 6.98 -4.90 -12.65
C ALA A 502 6.90 -5.98 -13.77
N GLY A 503 7.28 -7.22 -13.46
CA GLY A 503 7.26 -8.32 -14.42
C GLY A 503 5.93 -9.06 -14.47
N GLN A 504 5.86 -10.09 -15.31
CA GLN A 504 4.62 -10.81 -15.63
C GLN A 504 4.68 -12.24 -15.12
N TRP A 505 3.58 -12.75 -14.53
CA TRP A 505 3.59 -14.12 -14.01
C TRP A 505 3.84 -15.16 -15.09
N GLU A 506 3.37 -14.93 -16.31
CA GLU A 506 3.60 -15.83 -17.45
C GLU A 506 5.08 -16.06 -17.74
N SER A 507 5.93 -15.05 -17.56
CA SER A 507 7.38 -15.14 -17.77
C SER A 507 8.15 -15.61 -16.53
N LEU A 508 7.49 -15.80 -15.39
CA LEU A 508 8.14 -16.15 -14.12
C LEU A 508 9.31 -15.23 -13.79
N THR A 509 9.13 -13.93 -14.04
CA THR A 509 10.14 -12.90 -13.79
C THR A 509 9.50 -11.80 -12.96
N PRO A 510 9.73 -11.73 -11.64
CA PRO A 510 9.06 -10.76 -10.77
C PRO A 510 9.41 -9.30 -11.07
N LEU A 511 10.68 -9.01 -11.34
CA LEU A 511 11.20 -7.63 -11.47
C LEU A 511 10.76 -6.72 -10.31
N LEU A 512 11.28 -6.97 -9.11
CA LEU A 512 11.02 -6.13 -7.92
C LEU A 512 11.83 -4.82 -7.99
N ASN A 513 11.57 -4.02 -9.01
CA ASN A 513 12.29 -2.77 -9.28
C ASN A 513 11.38 -1.53 -9.29
N GLN A 514 10.08 -1.72 -9.04
CA GLN A 514 9.15 -0.62 -8.84
C GLN A 514 8.88 -0.46 -7.35
N GLU A 515 9.09 0.73 -6.79
CA GLU A 515 8.91 0.98 -5.36
C GLU A 515 7.55 1.64 -5.05
N LEU A 516 6.96 1.27 -3.92
CA LEU A 516 5.92 2.04 -3.28
C LEU A 516 6.53 3.27 -2.62
N ARG A 517 5.78 4.37 -2.68
CA ARG A 517 6.24 5.64 -2.13
C ARG A 517 6.05 5.64 -0.63
N ILE A 518 7.15 5.64 0.11
CA ILE A 518 7.14 5.77 1.55
C ILE A 518 7.41 7.23 1.92
N SER A 519 6.46 7.87 2.61
CA SER A 519 6.60 9.29 2.99
C SER A 519 7.27 9.46 4.35
N GLU A 520 6.98 8.56 5.28
CA GLU A 520 7.44 8.63 6.66
C GLU A 520 7.74 7.22 7.17
N ALA A 521 8.71 7.09 8.06
CA ALA A 521 9.02 5.85 8.75
C ALA A 521 9.36 6.09 10.23
N ALA A 522 9.15 5.07 11.05
CA ALA A 522 9.46 5.06 12.47
C ALA A 522 10.07 3.71 12.87
N VAL A 523 10.95 3.72 13.85
CA VAL A 523 11.62 2.51 14.35
C VAL A 523 11.16 2.22 15.78
N THR A 524 10.82 0.96 16.04
CA THR A 524 10.47 0.46 17.38
C THR A 524 11.02 -0.95 17.58
N THR A 525 10.78 -1.54 18.75
CA THR A 525 11.05 -2.96 19.03
C THR A 525 9.80 -3.75 19.34
N ASP A 526 9.75 -5.01 18.90
CA ASP A 526 8.69 -5.95 19.28
C ASP A 526 8.91 -6.52 20.70
N THR A 527 8.02 -7.39 21.19
CA THR A 527 8.15 -8.01 22.52
C THR A 527 9.34 -8.97 22.68
N PHE A 528 10.05 -9.28 21.60
CA PHE A 528 11.25 -10.13 21.57
C PHE A 528 12.53 -9.30 21.38
N GLY A 529 12.39 -8.00 21.19
CA GLY A 529 13.47 -7.03 21.03
C GLY A 529 13.99 -6.95 19.62
N ASN A 530 13.23 -7.42 18.65
CA ASN A 530 13.56 -7.26 17.25
C ASN A 530 13.24 -5.85 16.79
N THR A 531 14.06 -5.29 15.91
CA THR A 531 13.77 -4.01 15.25
C THR A 531 12.54 -4.16 14.35
N VAL A 532 11.60 -3.23 14.49
CA VAL A 532 10.41 -3.09 13.65
C VAL A 532 10.44 -1.71 13.01
N LEU A 533 10.54 -1.69 11.68
CA LEU A 533 10.37 -0.48 10.89
C LEU A 533 8.88 -0.36 10.54
N VAL A 534 8.24 0.72 10.96
CA VAL A 534 6.88 1.07 10.56
C VAL A 534 6.98 2.14 9.50
N MET A 535 6.38 1.91 8.35
CA MET A 535 6.48 2.74 7.15
C MET A 535 5.09 3.18 6.70
N LYS A 536 4.96 4.44 6.32
CA LYS A 536 3.72 5.02 5.80
C LYS A 536 3.77 5.12 4.29
N SER A 537 2.98 4.28 3.63
CA SER A 537 2.80 4.29 2.19
C SER A 537 1.87 5.43 1.78
N MET A 538 2.29 6.22 0.79
CA MET A 538 1.42 7.19 0.11
C MET A 538 0.37 6.51 -0.76
N ASP A 539 0.65 5.28 -1.17
CA ASP A 539 -0.22 4.43 -1.97
C ASP A 539 -1.08 3.56 -1.04
N GLU A 540 -2.39 3.53 -1.29
CA GLU A 540 -3.34 2.72 -0.50
C GLU A 540 -3.25 1.26 -0.92
N LEU A 541 -2.88 0.40 0.02
CA LEU A 541 -2.90 -1.05 -0.17
C LEU A 541 -4.31 -1.60 0.00
N GLN A 542 -4.67 -2.54 -0.87
CA GLN A 542 -5.96 -3.23 -0.85
C GLN A 542 -5.95 -4.43 0.11
N ASP A 543 -7.13 -5.03 0.33
CA ASP A 543 -7.29 -6.30 1.04
C ASP A 543 -6.28 -7.34 0.53
N GLY A 544 -5.67 -8.11 1.44
CA GLY A 544 -4.61 -9.04 1.07
C GLY A 544 -3.22 -8.39 0.92
N ALA A 545 -3.07 -7.12 1.31
CA ALA A 545 -1.85 -6.32 1.16
C ALA A 545 -1.39 -6.23 -0.30
N GLN A 546 -2.36 -6.11 -1.20
CA GLN A 546 -2.13 -6.03 -2.63
C GLN A 546 -2.09 -4.58 -3.09
N PHE A 547 -1.31 -4.35 -4.15
CA PHE A 547 -1.31 -3.09 -4.85
C PHE A 547 -1.29 -3.33 -6.34
N PHE A 548 -2.33 -2.84 -7.00
CA PHE A 548 -2.42 -2.82 -8.45
C PHE A 548 -2.18 -1.38 -8.87
N PRO A 549 -1.13 -1.10 -9.67
CA PRO A 549 -0.99 0.21 -10.26
C PRO A 549 -2.29 0.63 -10.94
N GLU A 550 -2.65 1.92 -10.84
CA GLU A 550 -3.70 2.47 -11.71
C GLU A 550 -3.17 2.37 -13.15
N GLU A 551 -3.40 1.24 -13.80
CA GLU A 551 -3.24 1.13 -15.23
C GLU A 551 -4.29 2.04 -15.86
N THR A 552 -3.88 2.78 -16.89
CA THR A 552 -4.87 3.31 -17.83
C THR A 552 -5.70 2.12 -18.30
N GLU A 553 -7.01 2.11 -17.96
CA GLU A 553 -7.97 1.07 -18.36
C GLU A 553 -7.56 0.48 -19.72
N PRO A 554 -7.11 -0.79 -19.76
CA PRO A 554 -6.55 -1.37 -20.95
C PRO A 554 -7.53 -1.17 -22.09
N SER A 555 -7.07 -0.54 -23.16
CA SER A 555 -7.89 -0.25 -24.32
C SER A 555 -7.17 -0.71 -25.56
N PHE A 556 -7.95 -1.05 -26.59
CA PHE A 556 -7.40 -1.50 -27.85
C PHE A 556 -6.45 -0.44 -28.43
N SER A 557 -5.17 -0.76 -28.49
CA SER A 557 -4.08 0.16 -28.87
C SER A 557 -3.67 0.06 -30.35
N GLY A 558 -4.24 -0.89 -31.09
CA GLY A 558 -3.91 -1.14 -32.50
C GLY A 558 -4.66 -0.25 -33.49
N ASN A 559 -4.42 -0.48 -34.78
CA ASN A 559 -5.27 0.08 -35.84
C ASN A 559 -6.60 -0.69 -35.89
N LEU A 560 -7.69 -0.04 -35.50
CA LEU A 560 -8.99 -0.67 -35.37
C LEU A 560 -9.54 -1.16 -36.73
N ASP A 561 -9.29 -0.43 -37.81
CA ASP A 561 -9.77 -0.82 -39.14
C ASP A 561 -9.09 -2.12 -39.61
N ASP A 562 -7.78 -2.23 -39.42
CA ASP A 562 -7.00 -3.43 -39.77
C ASP A 562 -7.42 -4.63 -38.89
N ALA A 563 -7.69 -4.37 -37.61
CA ALA A 563 -8.14 -5.40 -36.67
C ALA A 563 -9.54 -5.90 -36.98
N VAL A 564 -10.46 -5.01 -37.36
CA VAL A 564 -11.81 -5.36 -37.84
C VAL A 564 -11.72 -6.19 -39.12
N GLU A 565 -10.87 -5.81 -40.09
CA GLU A 565 -10.68 -6.58 -41.32
C GLU A 565 -10.14 -7.99 -41.02
N LYS A 566 -9.12 -8.10 -40.15
CA LYS A 566 -8.56 -9.38 -39.73
C LYS A 566 -9.59 -10.22 -38.96
N ALA A 567 -10.38 -9.61 -38.09
CA ALA A 567 -11.44 -10.30 -37.35
C ALA A 567 -12.53 -10.82 -38.29
N ASP A 568 -12.98 -10.02 -39.25
CA ASP A 568 -13.95 -10.43 -40.26
C ASP A 568 -13.44 -11.59 -41.10
N ASN A 569 -12.16 -11.59 -41.48
CA ASN A 569 -11.53 -12.72 -42.13
C ASN A 569 -11.54 -13.96 -41.21
N MET A 570 -11.09 -13.81 -39.95
CA MET A 570 -11.03 -14.88 -38.96
C MET A 570 -12.38 -15.56 -38.72
N LEU A 571 -13.49 -14.81 -38.74
CA LEU A 571 -14.85 -15.37 -38.65
C LEU A 571 -15.15 -16.37 -39.77
N THR A 572 -14.65 -16.14 -40.98
CA THR A 572 -14.89 -17.05 -42.12
C THR A 572 -14.12 -18.37 -41.99
N TRP A 573 -13.03 -18.35 -41.22
CA TRP A 573 -12.18 -19.51 -40.94
C TRP A 573 -12.68 -20.35 -39.75
N GLN A 574 -13.58 -19.81 -38.91
CA GLN A 574 -14.18 -20.55 -37.80
C GLN A 574 -14.99 -21.74 -38.34
N MET A 575 -14.75 -22.93 -37.79
CA MET A 575 -15.43 -24.16 -38.19
C MET A 575 -16.79 -24.31 -37.51
N GLU A 576 -17.66 -25.19 -38.04
CA GLU A 576 -19.04 -25.37 -37.53
C GLU A 576 -19.09 -25.82 -36.06
N HIS A 577 -18.05 -26.49 -35.57
CA HIS A 577 -17.96 -26.91 -34.17
C HIS A 577 -17.44 -25.80 -33.24
N GLY A 578 -16.99 -24.67 -33.79
CA GLY A 578 -16.56 -23.46 -33.06
C GLY A 578 -15.06 -23.24 -32.99
N GLY A 579 -14.24 -24.27 -33.26
CA GLY A 579 -12.78 -24.19 -33.14
C GLY A 579 -12.08 -23.67 -34.41
N TRP A 580 -10.78 -23.38 -34.26
CA TRP A 580 -9.85 -23.07 -35.34
C TRP A 580 -8.72 -24.09 -35.44
N SER A 581 -8.02 -24.09 -36.58
CA SER A 581 -6.81 -24.88 -36.79
C SER A 581 -5.57 -24.03 -36.55
N LYS A 582 -4.41 -24.67 -36.43
CA LYS A 582 -3.13 -23.95 -36.34
C LYS A 582 -2.68 -23.46 -37.72
N ALA A 583 -1.79 -22.46 -37.72
CA ALA A 583 -1.14 -21.91 -38.91
C ALA A 583 -2.08 -21.37 -40.02
N ILE A 584 -3.22 -20.77 -39.64
CA ILE A 584 -4.11 -20.05 -40.56
C ILE A 584 -3.57 -18.64 -40.84
N ASP A 585 -3.61 -18.21 -42.10
CA ASP A 585 -3.31 -16.84 -42.52
C ASP A 585 -4.60 -16.01 -42.59
N TYR A 586 -4.76 -15.10 -41.62
CA TYR A 586 -5.94 -14.23 -41.52
C TYR A 586 -5.88 -12.97 -42.40
N SER A 587 -4.88 -12.84 -43.28
CA SER A 587 -4.77 -11.72 -44.22
C SER A 587 -5.85 -11.74 -45.32
N ALA A 588 -6.57 -12.85 -45.49
CA ALA A 588 -7.67 -13.00 -46.44
C ALA A 588 -8.83 -13.81 -45.84
N PRO A 589 -10.08 -13.57 -46.29
CA PRO A 589 -11.21 -14.42 -45.92
C PRO A 589 -11.09 -15.78 -46.59
N TRP A 590 -11.65 -16.80 -45.95
CA TRP A 590 -11.73 -18.15 -46.47
C TRP A 590 -12.44 -18.18 -47.84
N ASP A 591 -11.82 -18.83 -48.82
CA ASP A 591 -12.30 -18.82 -50.21
C ASP A 591 -13.49 -19.76 -50.49
N GLY A 592 -13.83 -20.60 -49.51
CA GLY A 592 -14.91 -21.59 -49.60
C GLY A 592 -14.51 -22.93 -50.23
N GLU A 593 -13.27 -23.08 -50.69
CA GLU A 593 -12.74 -24.29 -51.34
C GLU A 593 -11.56 -24.89 -50.56
N GLU A 594 -10.72 -24.08 -49.92
CA GLU A 594 -9.55 -24.55 -49.19
C GLU A 594 -9.91 -25.24 -47.85
N PRO A 595 -9.15 -26.26 -47.40
CA PRO A 595 -9.36 -26.85 -46.09
C PRO A 595 -9.15 -25.81 -44.98
N ARG A 596 -10.05 -25.76 -44.00
CA ARG A 596 -9.89 -24.85 -42.84
C ARG A 596 -9.01 -25.44 -41.74
N SER A 597 -8.61 -26.69 -41.90
CA SER A 597 -7.69 -27.36 -40.98
C SER A 597 -6.64 -28.18 -41.72
N GLU A 598 -5.45 -28.28 -41.12
CA GLU A 598 -4.42 -29.21 -41.57
C GLU A 598 -4.82 -30.68 -41.36
N TRP A 599 -5.77 -30.94 -40.45
CA TRP A 599 -6.26 -32.28 -40.13
C TRP A 599 -7.77 -32.39 -40.43
N GLU A 600 -8.15 -33.51 -41.05
CA GLU A 600 -9.53 -33.88 -41.37
C GLU A 600 -9.82 -35.29 -40.84
N GLU A 601 -11.02 -35.52 -40.31
CA GLU A 601 -11.53 -36.84 -39.92
C GLU A 601 -12.93 -37.01 -40.51
N ASP A 602 -13.17 -38.10 -41.23
CA ASP A 602 -14.46 -38.42 -41.88
C ASP A 602 -15.05 -37.29 -42.75
N GLY A 603 -14.21 -36.48 -43.42
CA GLY A 603 -14.68 -35.37 -44.26
C GLY A 603 -15.01 -34.09 -43.47
N THR A 604 -14.64 -34.02 -42.19
CA THR A 604 -14.85 -32.86 -41.31
C THR A 604 -13.50 -32.30 -40.86
N ASP A 605 -13.30 -30.99 -41.07
CA ASP A 605 -12.11 -30.27 -40.59
C ASP A 605 -12.09 -30.24 -39.04
N LEU A 606 -10.93 -30.49 -38.44
CA LEU A 606 -10.75 -30.50 -36.99
C LEU A 606 -10.33 -29.14 -36.45
N GLY A 607 -10.96 -28.71 -35.37
CA GLY A 607 -10.43 -27.66 -34.49
C GLY A 607 -9.44 -28.22 -33.49
N MET A 608 -8.55 -27.37 -32.99
CA MET A 608 -7.51 -27.77 -32.05
C MET A 608 -7.13 -26.65 -31.08
N ILE A 609 -6.45 -27.04 -30.00
CA ILE A 609 -5.77 -26.15 -29.04
C ILE A 609 -4.24 -26.25 -29.16
N ASP A 610 -3.75 -27.05 -30.12
CA ASP A 610 -2.33 -27.15 -30.46
C ASP A 610 -1.80 -25.80 -31.00
N ASN A 611 -0.58 -25.42 -30.61
CA ASN A 611 0.07 -24.16 -31.00
C ASN A 611 -0.82 -22.90 -30.81
N ASN A 612 -1.52 -22.84 -29.68
CA ASN A 612 -2.37 -21.69 -29.29
C ASN A 612 -3.56 -21.44 -30.23
N ALA A 613 -3.93 -22.41 -31.07
CA ALA A 613 -5.13 -22.32 -31.90
C ALA A 613 -6.40 -22.31 -31.03
N THR A 614 -7.44 -21.67 -31.54
CA THR A 614 -8.71 -21.36 -30.84
C THR A 614 -8.54 -20.35 -29.70
N VAL A 615 -7.56 -20.50 -28.81
CA VAL A 615 -7.33 -19.60 -27.68
C VAL A 615 -6.97 -18.18 -28.14
N LYS A 616 -5.98 -18.03 -29.05
CA LYS A 616 -5.60 -16.71 -29.57
C LYS A 616 -6.71 -16.03 -30.37
N GLU A 617 -7.52 -16.81 -31.09
CA GLU A 617 -8.67 -16.30 -31.84
C GLU A 617 -9.75 -15.76 -30.90
N ILE A 618 -10.07 -16.49 -29.81
CA ILE A 618 -11.02 -16.02 -28.80
C ILE A 618 -10.55 -14.69 -28.18
N ARG A 619 -9.28 -14.61 -27.76
CA ARG A 619 -8.69 -13.38 -27.20
C ARG A 619 -8.82 -12.20 -28.17
N PHE A 620 -8.34 -12.37 -29.40
CA PHE A 620 -8.37 -11.31 -30.41
C PHE A 620 -9.80 -10.86 -30.75
N LEU A 621 -10.75 -11.78 -30.91
CA LEU A 621 -12.14 -11.43 -31.19
C LEU A 621 -12.81 -10.70 -30.02
N SER A 622 -12.39 -11.01 -28.79
CA SER A 622 -12.86 -10.31 -27.58
C SER A 622 -12.33 -8.88 -27.52
N GLU A 623 -11.05 -8.64 -27.84
CA GLU A 623 -10.50 -7.26 -27.96
C GLU A 623 -11.28 -6.42 -28.98
N VAL A 624 -11.52 -6.98 -30.17
CA VAL A 624 -12.28 -6.28 -31.21
C VAL A 624 -13.73 -6.07 -30.79
N TYR A 625 -14.35 -7.00 -30.05
CA TYR A 625 -15.67 -6.78 -29.44
C TYR A 625 -15.66 -5.61 -28.45
N GLN A 626 -14.69 -5.52 -27.54
CA GLN A 626 -14.59 -4.41 -26.59
C GLN A 626 -14.46 -3.07 -27.32
N ALA A 627 -13.67 -3.02 -28.39
CA ALA A 627 -13.47 -1.80 -29.17
C ALA A 627 -14.69 -1.39 -30.01
N THR A 628 -15.50 -2.34 -30.50
CA THR A 628 -16.56 -2.08 -31.50
C THR A 628 -17.99 -2.26 -31.00
N GLY A 629 -18.21 -3.13 -30.02
CA GLY A 629 -19.52 -3.60 -29.58
C GLY A 629 -20.27 -4.46 -30.62
N GLU A 630 -19.61 -4.95 -31.67
CA GLU A 630 -20.29 -5.74 -32.72
C GLU A 630 -20.59 -7.18 -32.27
N GLU A 631 -21.87 -7.52 -32.16
CA GLU A 631 -22.36 -8.82 -31.65
C GLU A 631 -21.85 -10.05 -32.43
N LYS A 632 -21.44 -9.90 -33.69
CA LYS A 632 -20.88 -11.02 -34.49
C LYS A 632 -19.59 -11.59 -33.89
N TYR A 633 -18.78 -10.74 -33.25
CA TYR A 633 -17.54 -11.17 -32.60
C TYR A 633 -17.82 -11.87 -31.29
N LYS A 634 -18.78 -11.34 -30.51
CA LYS A 634 -19.29 -12.01 -29.31
C LYS A 634 -19.87 -13.40 -29.63
N GLU A 635 -20.67 -13.53 -30.68
CA GLU A 635 -21.22 -14.82 -31.10
C GLU A 635 -20.11 -15.83 -31.44
N ALA A 636 -19.05 -15.39 -32.14
CA ALA A 636 -17.91 -16.22 -32.48
C ALA A 636 -17.08 -16.65 -31.25
N VAL A 637 -16.88 -15.74 -30.28
CA VAL A 637 -16.25 -16.06 -28.99
C VAL A 637 -17.03 -17.15 -28.27
N HIS A 638 -18.35 -17.00 -28.16
CA HIS A 638 -19.22 -18.01 -27.54
C HIS A 638 -19.17 -19.36 -28.29
N GLN A 639 -19.07 -19.35 -29.62
CA GLN A 639 -18.88 -20.59 -30.39
C GLN A 639 -17.52 -21.24 -30.09
N GLY A 640 -16.46 -20.44 -29.92
CA GLY A 640 -15.15 -20.92 -29.47
C GLY A 640 -15.19 -21.57 -28.08
N LEU A 641 -15.90 -20.96 -27.13
CA LEU A 641 -16.10 -21.55 -25.80
C LEU A 641 -16.86 -22.89 -25.85
N ASN A 642 -17.94 -22.95 -26.64
CA ASN A 642 -18.66 -24.21 -26.90
C ASN A 642 -17.78 -25.29 -27.55
N PHE A 643 -16.70 -24.91 -28.25
CA PHE A 643 -15.71 -25.86 -28.75
C PHE A 643 -14.80 -26.38 -27.64
N LEU A 644 -14.35 -25.52 -26.72
CA LEU A 644 -13.55 -25.93 -25.56
C LEU A 644 -14.33 -26.92 -24.66
N ASP A 645 -15.63 -26.70 -24.48
CA ASP A 645 -16.50 -27.65 -23.75
C ASP A 645 -16.53 -29.04 -24.39
N LYS A 646 -16.42 -29.13 -25.74
CA LYS A 646 -16.38 -30.42 -26.46
C LYS A 646 -15.01 -31.11 -26.35
N LEU A 647 -13.97 -30.36 -26.02
CA LEU A 647 -12.63 -30.90 -25.76
C LEU A 647 -12.50 -31.44 -24.35
N GLN A 648 -13.17 -30.82 -23.38
CA GLN A 648 -13.09 -31.24 -21.98
C GLN A 648 -13.74 -32.62 -21.77
N TYR A 649 -13.05 -33.47 -21.02
CA TYR A 649 -13.60 -34.74 -20.54
C TYR A 649 -14.38 -34.56 -19.23
N ASP A 650 -15.28 -35.49 -18.91
CA ASP A 650 -15.99 -35.52 -17.62
C ASP A 650 -15.03 -35.57 -16.40
N THR A 651 -13.78 -35.98 -16.61
CA THR A 651 -12.71 -36.00 -15.61
C THR A 651 -11.97 -34.67 -15.47
N GLY A 652 -12.24 -33.70 -16.35
CA GLY A 652 -11.69 -32.34 -16.33
C GLY A 652 -10.57 -32.06 -17.35
N GLY A 653 -9.89 -33.08 -17.87
CA GLY A 653 -8.78 -32.89 -18.81
C GLY A 653 -9.23 -32.49 -20.22
N PHE A 654 -8.39 -31.77 -20.97
CA PHE A 654 -8.68 -31.33 -22.33
C PHE A 654 -7.87 -32.10 -23.36
N ALA A 655 -8.54 -32.54 -24.42
CA ALA A 655 -7.84 -33.12 -25.55
C ALA A 655 -7.29 -32.08 -26.53
N GLN A 656 -6.40 -32.53 -27.40
CA GLN A 656 -5.75 -31.65 -28.37
C GLN A 656 -6.71 -31.20 -29.48
N VAL A 657 -7.64 -32.06 -29.91
CA VAL A 657 -8.48 -31.84 -31.11
C VAL A 657 -9.92 -32.28 -30.97
N TYR A 658 -10.80 -31.64 -31.73
CA TYR A 658 -12.18 -32.07 -31.93
C TYR A 658 -12.62 -31.83 -33.40
N PRO A 659 -13.34 -32.78 -34.04
CA PRO A 659 -13.73 -34.11 -33.55
C PRO A 659 -12.56 -35.04 -33.20
N ARG A 660 -12.81 -36.06 -32.38
CA ARG A 660 -11.77 -36.97 -31.87
C ARG A 660 -11.24 -37.92 -32.96
N ARG A 661 -9.96 -38.26 -32.92
CA ARG A 661 -9.24 -39.02 -33.98
C ARG A 661 -8.96 -40.49 -33.65
N GLY A 662 -9.18 -40.91 -32.41
CA GLY A 662 -8.85 -42.26 -31.94
C GLY A 662 -7.34 -42.55 -31.85
N ASN A 663 -6.52 -41.51 -31.66
CA ASN A 663 -5.07 -41.61 -31.48
C ASN A 663 -4.60 -40.71 -30.31
N TYR A 664 -3.30 -40.46 -30.18
CA TYR A 664 -2.76 -39.68 -29.06
C TYR A 664 -3.36 -38.28 -28.91
N SER A 665 -3.89 -37.67 -29.98
CA SER A 665 -4.55 -36.35 -29.91
C SER A 665 -5.87 -36.36 -29.12
N ASP A 666 -6.38 -37.54 -28.77
CA ASP A 666 -7.49 -37.69 -27.83
C ASP A 666 -7.03 -37.70 -26.36
N ALA A 667 -5.74 -37.92 -26.07
CA ALA A 667 -5.21 -37.86 -24.71
C ALA A 667 -5.37 -36.44 -24.12
N VAL A 668 -5.36 -36.35 -22.79
CA VAL A 668 -5.27 -35.04 -22.13
C VAL A 668 -3.90 -34.47 -22.38
N THR A 669 -3.85 -33.27 -22.95
CA THR A 669 -2.65 -32.76 -23.62
C THR A 669 -2.09 -31.52 -22.93
N PHE A 670 -1.01 -31.69 -22.16
CA PHE A 670 -0.22 -30.57 -21.64
C PHE A 670 0.79 -30.05 -22.67
N ASN A 671 1.26 -30.93 -23.56
CA ASN A 671 2.23 -30.64 -24.61
C ASN A 671 1.96 -29.31 -25.35
N ASP A 672 3.01 -28.51 -25.51
CA ASP A 672 3.00 -27.17 -26.12
C ASP A 672 2.02 -26.22 -25.41
N ASN A 673 1.90 -26.40 -24.09
CA ASN A 673 1.04 -25.68 -23.16
C ASN A 673 -0.46 -25.73 -23.51
N ALA A 674 -0.89 -26.73 -24.30
CA ALA A 674 -2.22 -26.73 -24.92
C ALA A 674 -3.35 -26.62 -23.88
N MET A 675 -3.40 -27.51 -22.89
CA MET A 675 -4.38 -27.43 -21.81
C MET A 675 -4.19 -26.18 -20.96
N VAL A 676 -2.97 -25.83 -20.56
CA VAL A 676 -2.72 -24.69 -19.65
C VAL A 676 -3.18 -23.36 -20.25
N ARG A 677 -2.98 -23.12 -21.56
CA ARG A 677 -3.47 -21.92 -22.25
C ARG A 677 -5.00 -21.81 -22.27
N VAL A 678 -5.69 -22.95 -22.32
CA VAL A 678 -7.16 -22.99 -22.18
C VAL A 678 -7.54 -22.56 -20.76
N LEU A 679 -6.84 -23.07 -19.75
CA LEU A 679 -7.11 -22.72 -18.36
C LEU A 679 -6.82 -21.24 -18.09
N ASP A 680 -5.70 -20.70 -18.58
CA ASP A 680 -5.38 -19.27 -18.47
C ASP A 680 -6.48 -18.42 -19.13
N LEU A 681 -6.94 -18.77 -20.33
CA LEU A 681 -8.06 -18.08 -20.99
C LEU A 681 -9.34 -18.07 -20.15
N MET A 682 -9.69 -19.23 -19.56
CA MET A 682 -10.88 -19.35 -18.73
C MET A 682 -10.74 -18.54 -17.43
N ASP A 683 -9.55 -18.51 -16.85
CA ASP A 683 -9.25 -17.77 -15.62
C ASP A 683 -9.43 -16.26 -15.83
N ASP A 684 -8.82 -15.70 -16.88
CA ASP A 684 -8.96 -14.28 -17.25
C ASP A 684 -10.44 -13.91 -17.47
N MET A 685 -11.22 -14.79 -18.11
CA MET A 685 -12.65 -14.59 -18.34
C MET A 685 -13.47 -14.58 -17.05
N VAL A 686 -13.12 -15.44 -16.08
CA VAL A 686 -13.77 -15.48 -14.77
C VAL A 686 -13.41 -14.23 -13.95
N LYS A 687 -12.13 -13.86 -13.94
CA LYS A 687 -11.61 -12.65 -13.27
C LYS A 687 -12.03 -11.35 -13.94
N GLN A 688 -12.56 -11.42 -15.17
CA GLN A 688 -12.96 -10.27 -15.99
C GLN A 688 -11.79 -9.38 -16.37
N GLU A 689 -10.61 -9.97 -16.54
CA GLU A 689 -9.43 -9.27 -17.04
C GLU A 689 -9.67 -8.85 -18.50
N TYR A 690 -9.05 -7.74 -18.92
CA TYR A 690 -9.17 -7.29 -20.30
C TYR A 690 -8.72 -8.40 -21.27
N PRO A 691 -9.47 -8.73 -22.33
CA PRO A 691 -10.64 -8.04 -22.90
C PRO A 691 -12.02 -8.63 -22.51
N PHE A 692 -12.18 -9.29 -21.36
CA PHE A 692 -13.37 -10.07 -20.99
C PHE A 692 -14.33 -9.36 -20.01
N GLN A 693 -14.08 -8.10 -19.71
CA GLN A 693 -14.93 -7.23 -18.90
C GLN A 693 -16.28 -6.92 -19.56
N GLY A 694 -17.24 -6.45 -18.77
CA GLY A 694 -18.55 -6.02 -19.27
C GLY A 694 -19.45 -7.17 -19.73
N ASN A 695 -20.20 -6.94 -20.82
CA ASN A 695 -21.32 -7.79 -21.24
C ASN A 695 -20.95 -8.86 -22.29
N LEU A 696 -19.67 -9.10 -22.55
CA LEU A 696 -19.23 -10.21 -23.41
C LEU A 696 -19.71 -11.56 -22.87
N MET A 697 -19.66 -11.72 -21.55
CA MET A 697 -20.03 -12.93 -20.79
C MET A 697 -21.13 -12.62 -19.76
N SER A 698 -22.05 -13.56 -19.56
CA SER A 698 -23.03 -13.52 -18.47
C SER A 698 -22.44 -14.10 -17.17
N GLU A 699 -23.11 -13.89 -16.04
CA GLU A 699 -22.74 -14.55 -14.77
C GLU A 699 -22.87 -16.09 -14.86
N GLU A 700 -23.82 -16.59 -15.64
CA GLU A 700 -24.00 -18.02 -15.88
C GLU A 700 -22.82 -18.60 -16.67
N ASP A 701 -22.35 -17.89 -17.70
CA ASP A 701 -21.18 -18.31 -18.47
C ASP A 701 -19.93 -18.36 -17.56
N ARG A 702 -19.72 -17.35 -16.73
CA ARG A 702 -18.60 -17.31 -15.77
C ARG A 702 -18.66 -18.44 -14.75
N THR A 703 -19.86 -18.77 -14.26
CA THR A 703 -20.05 -19.91 -13.35
C THR A 703 -19.68 -21.23 -14.04
N SER A 704 -20.12 -21.41 -15.29
CA SER A 704 -19.78 -22.61 -16.07
C SER A 704 -18.28 -22.74 -16.35
N LEU A 705 -17.60 -21.61 -16.61
CA LEU A 705 -16.14 -21.59 -16.76
C LEU A 705 -15.42 -21.92 -15.46
N GLN A 706 -15.88 -21.41 -14.32
CA GLN A 706 -15.33 -21.77 -13.01
C GLN A 706 -15.50 -23.27 -12.72
N ASP A 707 -16.68 -23.84 -12.98
CA ASP A 707 -16.91 -25.29 -12.81
C ASP A 707 -15.98 -26.12 -13.72
N SER A 708 -15.73 -25.65 -14.95
CA SER A 708 -14.79 -26.28 -15.89
C SER A 708 -13.34 -26.21 -15.38
N LEU A 709 -12.91 -25.05 -14.86
CA LEU A 709 -11.60 -24.86 -14.24
C LEU A 709 -11.39 -25.77 -13.03
N ASP A 710 -12.39 -25.87 -12.14
CA ASP A 710 -12.32 -26.70 -10.94
C ASP A 710 -12.12 -28.19 -11.29
N LEU A 711 -12.84 -28.69 -12.32
CA LEU A 711 -12.65 -30.04 -12.83
C LEU A 711 -11.26 -30.24 -13.44
N ALA A 712 -10.77 -29.26 -14.20
CA ALA A 712 -9.44 -29.32 -14.80
C ALA A 712 -8.32 -29.35 -13.76
N VAL A 713 -8.45 -28.57 -12.69
CA VAL A 713 -7.54 -28.62 -11.54
C VAL A 713 -7.59 -29.98 -10.86
N GLU A 714 -8.78 -30.56 -10.65
CA GLU A 714 -8.91 -31.91 -10.10
C GLU A 714 -8.20 -32.96 -10.99
N TYR A 715 -8.32 -32.85 -12.32
CA TYR A 715 -7.59 -33.70 -13.25
C TYR A 715 -6.07 -33.58 -13.06
N ILE A 716 -5.55 -32.36 -13.06
CA ILE A 716 -4.11 -32.07 -12.88
C ILE A 716 -3.60 -32.74 -11.60
N LEU A 717 -4.29 -32.54 -10.47
CA LEU A 717 -3.89 -33.10 -9.18
C LEU A 717 -3.96 -34.63 -9.13
N ASN A 718 -4.83 -35.26 -9.93
CA ASN A 718 -4.91 -36.73 -10.02
C ASN A 718 -3.93 -37.32 -11.03
N ALA A 719 -3.46 -36.53 -12.00
CA ALA A 719 -2.51 -36.93 -13.03
C ALA A 719 -1.04 -36.74 -12.64
N GLN A 720 -0.75 -36.09 -11.51
CA GLN A 720 0.62 -35.96 -11.03
C GLN A 720 1.23 -37.35 -10.78
N ILE A 721 2.45 -37.55 -11.29
CA ILE A 721 3.11 -38.85 -11.26
C ILE A 721 3.68 -39.08 -9.86
N GLU A 722 3.30 -40.19 -9.23
CA GLU A 722 3.82 -40.63 -7.93
C GLU A 722 4.77 -41.82 -8.10
N VAL A 723 5.97 -41.71 -7.55
CA VAL A 723 7.00 -42.76 -7.57
C VAL A 723 7.36 -43.12 -6.13
N ASP A 724 7.15 -44.37 -5.75
CA ASP A 724 7.49 -44.92 -4.42
C ASP A 724 6.97 -44.08 -3.23
N GLY A 725 5.80 -43.45 -3.36
CA GLY A 725 5.21 -42.60 -2.32
C GLY A 725 5.57 -41.11 -2.42
N THR A 726 6.36 -40.71 -3.42
CA THR A 726 6.84 -39.34 -3.61
C THR A 726 6.20 -38.74 -4.85
N LEU A 727 5.58 -37.57 -4.70
CA LEU A 727 5.03 -36.81 -5.83
C LEU A 727 6.18 -36.24 -6.66
N THR A 728 6.03 -36.29 -7.98
CA THR A 728 7.01 -35.76 -8.95
C THR A 728 6.36 -34.66 -9.77
N ALA A 729 6.38 -34.74 -11.10
CA ALA A 729 5.74 -33.79 -12.00
C ALA A 729 4.74 -34.50 -12.96
N TRP A 730 4.50 -33.95 -14.15
CA TRP A 730 3.52 -34.47 -15.11
C TRP A 730 4.21 -34.92 -16.39
N GLY A 731 3.56 -35.83 -17.12
CA GLY A 731 3.91 -36.17 -18.49
C GLY A 731 3.34 -35.16 -19.48
N ALA A 732 3.86 -35.19 -20.72
CA ALA A 732 3.37 -34.29 -21.77
C ALA A 732 1.91 -34.60 -22.20
N GLN A 733 1.47 -35.85 -22.01
CA GLN A 733 0.09 -36.28 -22.23
C GLN A 733 -0.31 -37.37 -21.23
N HIS A 734 -1.58 -37.38 -20.84
CA HIS A 734 -2.15 -38.35 -19.90
C HIS A 734 -3.42 -38.99 -20.43
N ASP A 735 -3.70 -40.21 -19.97
CA ASP A 735 -4.96 -40.88 -20.27
C ASP A 735 -6.13 -40.13 -19.62
N PRO A 736 -7.22 -39.83 -20.34
CA PRO A 736 -8.32 -39.05 -19.82
C PRO A 736 -9.06 -39.67 -18.63
N PHE A 737 -8.91 -40.97 -18.37
CA PHE A 737 -9.66 -41.66 -17.33
C PHE A 737 -8.79 -42.38 -16.29
N THR A 738 -7.61 -42.87 -16.68
CA THR A 738 -6.67 -43.50 -15.73
C THR A 738 -5.66 -42.51 -15.16
N TYR A 739 -5.55 -41.31 -15.74
CA TYR A 739 -4.57 -40.29 -15.39
C TYR A 739 -3.10 -40.70 -15.60
N GLU A 740 -2.84 -41.89 -16.14
CA GLU A 740 -1.48 -42.37 -16.39
C GLU A 740 -0.84 -41.62 -17.57
N PRO A 741 0.47 -41.34 -17.55
CA PRO A 741 1.16 -40.77 -18.69
C PRO A 741 1.10 -41.73 -19.89
N VAL A 742 0.85 -41.19 -21.09
CA VAL A 742 0.67 -41.98 -22.32
C VAL A 742 1.61 -41.52 -23.44
N GLN A 743 1.77 -42.37 -24.45
CA GLN A 743 2.62 -42.09 -25.60
C GLN A 743 1.94 -41.12 -26.58
N ALA A 744 2.71 -40.17 -27.14
CA ALA A 744 2.28 -39.35 -28.26
C ALA A 744 2.90 -39.81 -29.59
N ARG A 745 3.83 -39.03 -30.15
CA ARG A 745 4.57 -39.40 -31.36
C ARG A 745 5.57 -40.52 -31.02
N SER A 746 6.15 -41.16 -32.04
CA SER A 746 7.05 -42.30 -31.80
C SER A 746 8.25 -41.96 -30.90
N TYR A 747 8.65 -40.70 -30.86
CA TYR A 747 9.76 -40.19 -30.04
C TYR A 747 9.32 -39.50 -28.73
N GLU A 748 8.04 -39.57 -28.36
CA GLU A 748 7.47 -38.97 -27.15
C GLU A 748 6.81 -40.05 -26.30
N HIS A 749 7.62 -40.66 -25.43
CA HIS A 749 7.25 -41.82 -24.62
C HIS A 749 6.52 -41.40 -23.33
N PRO A 750 5.74 -42.31 -22.70
CA PRO A 750 5.29 -42.13 -21.33
C PRO A 750 6.48 -41.82 -20.41
N SER A 751 6.52 -40.62 -19.86
CA SER A 751 7.67 -40.05 -19.15
C SER A 751 7.21 -38.90 -18.25
N ILE A 752 8.08 -38.49 -17.32
CA ILE A 752 7.93 -37.19 -16.65
C ILE A 752 8.52 -36.14 -17.59
N SER A 753 7.78 -35.07 -17.87
CA SER A 753 8.20 -34.02 -18.78
C SER A 753 8.79 -32.83 -18.04
N GLY A 754 10.03 -32.47 -18.37
CA GLY A 754 10.69 -31.29 -17.82
C GLY A 754 10.15 -29.97 -18.40
N SER A 755 9.71 -29.95 -19.66
CA SER A 755 9.18 -28.74 -20.29
C SER A 755 7.72 -28.48 -19.94
N GLU A 756 6.86 -29.50 -20.07
CA GLU A 756 5.41 -29.30 -19.98
C GLU A 756 4.90 -29.21 -18.53
N SER A 757 5.72 -29.61 -17.55
CA SER A 757 5.36 -29.51 -16.14
C SER A 757 5.46 -28.07 -15.59
N VAL A 758 6.33 -27.23 -16.15
CA VAL A 758 6.56 -25.87 -15.65
C VAL A 758 5.29 -25.00 -15.71
N PRO A 759 4.55 -24.94 -16.83
CA PRO A 759 3.29 -24.19 -16.90
C PRO A 759 2.18 -24.77 -16.03
N VAL A 760 2.17 -26.08 -15.77
CA VAL A 760 1.22 -26.72 -14.85
C VAL A 760 1.46 -26.23 -13.42
N ILE A 761 2.73 -26.20 -12.99
CA ILE A 761 3.12 -25.69 -11.67
C ILE A 761 2.79 -24.20 -11.57
N ARG A 762 3.16 -23.40 -12.58
CA ARG A 762 2.82 -21.96 -12.65
C ARG A 762 1.32 -21.71 -12.49
N PHE A 763 0.49 -22.49 -13.17
CA PHE A 763 -0.97 -22.36 -13.09
C PHE A 763 -1.52 -22.72 -11.70
N LEU A 764 -1.02 -23.81 -11.08
CA LEU A 764 -1.39 -24.18 -9.72
C LEU A 764 -0.94 -23.14 -8.69
N MET A 765 0.25 -22.55 -8.88
CA MET A 765 0.81 -21.52 -8.01
C MET A 765 -0.01 -20.22 -8.02
N SER A 766 -0.62 -19.82 -9.15
CA SER A 766 -1.44 -18.59 -9.24
C SER A 766 -2.84 -18.69 -8.64
N ARG A 767 -3.24 -19.85 -8.10
CA ARG A 767 -4.58 -20.00 -7.50
C ARG A 767 -4.64 -19.26 -6.16
N GLU A 768 -5.57 -18.32 -6.01
CA GLU A 768 -5.76 -17.58 -4.75
C GLU A 768 -6.10 -18.49 -3.54
N ASN A 769 -6.85 -19.57 -3.78
CA ASN A 769 -7.32 -20.50 -2.74
C ASN A 769 -6.69 -21.89 -2.91
N GLN A 770 -5.37 -21.99 -2.72
CA GLN A 770 -4.70 -23.28 -2.80
C GLN A 770 -5.18 -24.22 -1.68
N THR A 771 -5.66 -25.40 -2.07
CA THR A 771 -5.96 -26.49 -1.13
C THR A 771 -4.67 -27.17 -0.67
N GLU A 772 -4.68 -27.84 0.49
CA GLU A 772 -3.52 -28.64 0.97
C GLU A 772 -3.01 -29.63 -0.10
N LYS A 773 -3.90 -30.20 -0.91
CA LYS A 773 -3.53 -31.11 -2.01
C LYS A 773 -2.79 -30.37 -3.14
N MET A 774 -3.18 -29.13 -3.46
CA MET A 774 -2.47 -28.30 -4.45
C MET A 774 -1.09 -27.91 -3.95
N GLN A 775 -0.98 -27.53 -2.66
CA GLN A 775 0.31 -27.19 -2.04
C GLN A 775 1.28 -28.37 -2.10
N GLN A 776 0.84 -29.56 -1.67
CA GLN A 776 1.65 -30.79 -1.76
C GLN A 776 2.04 -31.14 -3.20
N ALA A 777 1.16 -30.89 -4.15
CA ALA A 777 1.44 -31.12 -5.56
C ALA A 777 2.54 -30.18 -6.08
N VAL A 778 2.44 -28.88 -5.79
CA VAL A 778 3.45 -27.88 -6.16
C VAL A 778 4.79 -28.18 -5.48
N GLU A 779 4.79 -28.40 -4.17
CA GLU A 779 6.01 -28.69 -3.39
C GLU A 779 6.73 -29.96 -3.90
N GLY A 780 5.98 -31.04 -4.14
CA GLY A 780 6.56 -32.28 -4.68
C GLY A 780 7.18 -32.08 -6.08
N ALA A 781 6.56 -31.26 -6.92
CA ALA A 781 7.07 -30.99 -8.26
C ALA A 781 8.32 -30.10 -8.24
N LEU A 782 8.34 -29.05 -7.42
CA LEU A 782 9.53 -28.20 -7.22
C LEU A 782 10.70 -29.01 -6.66
N GLN A 783 10.44 -29.85 -5.65
CA GLN A 783 11.45 -30.75 -5.09
C GLN A 783 12.01 -31.72 -6.13
N TRP A 784 11.15 -32.29 -6.99
CA TRP A 784 11.59 -33.15 -8.07
C TRP A 784 12.46 -32.40 -9.10
N PHE A 785 12.10 -31.16 -9.46
CA PHE A 785 12.91 -30.34 -10.35
C PHE A 785 14.30 -30.05 -9.78
N GLU A 786 14.41 -29.79 -8.48
CA GLU A 786 15.71 -29.63 -7.81
C GLU A 786 16.51 -30.94 -7.78
N GLU A 787 15.85 -32.10 -7.58
CA GLU A 787 16.51 -33.41 -7.60
C GLU A 787 17.13 -33.75 -8.97
N VAL A 788 16.43 -33.42 -10.06
CA VAL A 788 16.85 -33.77 -11.44
C VAL A 788 17.64 -32.67 -12.14
N LYS A 789 17.94 -31.56 -11.44
CA LYS A 789 18.74 -30.45 -11.93
C LYS A 789 20.15 -30.90 -12.29
N VAL A 790 20.63 -30.49 -13.46
CA VAL A 790 22.02 -30.68 -13.88
C VAL A 790 22.72 -29.34 -13.84
N GLU A 791 23.70 -29.20 -12.94
CA GLU A 791 24.51 -28.00 -12.78
C GLU A 791 25.71 -27.97 -13.74
N ASP A 792 26.22 -26.75 -13.98
CA ASP A 792 27.38 -26.45 -14.81
C ASP A 792 27.28 -27.00 -16.25
N MET A 793 26.07 -27.06 -16.81
CA MET A 793 25.83 -27.66 -18.12
C MET A 793 24.80 -26.89 -18.93
N ARG A 794 25.09 -26.64 -20.21
CA ARG A 794 24.16 -26.01 -21.16
C ARG A 794 23.85 -26.94 -22.33
N TYR A 795 22.60 -26.89 -22.80
CA TYR A 795 22.17 -27.56 -24.03
C TYR A 795 22.40 -26.70 -25.28
N VAL A 796 22.96 -27.30 -26.34
CA VAL A 796 23.15 -26.64 -27.63
C VAL A 796 22.22 -27.27 -28.66
N SER A 797 21.12 -26.58 -28.98
CA SER A 797 20.18 -27.02 -30.02
C SER A 797 20.86 -27.12 -31.39
N GLY A 798 20.68 -28.22 -32.10
CA GLY A 798 21.38 -28.50 -33.36
C GLY A 798 22.84 -28.96 -33.21
N GLY A 799 23.39 -28.94 -32.00
CA GLY A 799 24.76 -29.29 -31.67
C GLY A 799 25.76 -28.15 -31.87
N SER A 800 26.85 -28.16 -31.09
CA SER A 800 27.96 -27.22 -31.20
C SER A 800 28.75 -27.43 -32.49
N GLU A 801 29.73 -26.56 -32.77
CA GLU A 801 30.68 -26.74 -33.88
C GLU A 801 31.42 -28.10 -33.82
N ASN A 802 31.53 -28.68 -32.63
CA ASN A 802 32.15 -29.99 -32.38
C ASN A 802 31.14 -31.16 -32.33
N ASN A 803 29.86 -30.92 -32.66
CA ASN A 803 28.76 -31.89 -32.56
C ASN A 803 28.54 -32.37 -31.11
N GLU A 804 28.73 -31.47 -30.14
CA GLU A 804 28.40 -31.66 -28.72
C GLU A 804 27.07 -30.96 -28.42
N TYR A 805 26.18 -31.63 -27.68
CA TYR A 805 24.84 -31.11 -27.35
C TYR A 805 24.72 -30.69 -25.90
N PHE A 806 25.63 -31.17 -25.06
CA PHE A 806 25.73 -30.87 -23.64
C PHE A 806 27.15 -30.37 -23.41
N VAL A 807 27.28 -29.07 -23.11
CA VAL A 807 28.57 -28.38 -22.98
C VAL A 807 28.69 -27.92 -21.53
N GLU A 808 29.85 -28.18 -20.92
CA GLU A 808 30.15 -27.69 -19.56
C GLU A 808 30.25 -26.16 -19.59
N GLU A 809 29.46 -25.50 -18.75
CA GLU A 809 29.38 -24.05 -18.65
C GLU A 809 29.10 -23.67 -17.20
N PRO A 810 30.09 -23.11 -16.46
CA PRO A 810 29.93 -22.82 -15.04
C PRO A 810 28.73 -21.91 -14.77
N GLY A 811 27.89 -22.31 -13.81
CA GLY A 811 26.68 -21.58 -13.43
C GLY A 811 25.47 -21.83 -14.33
N ALA A 812 25.60 -22.55 -15.45
CA ALA A 812 24.45 -22.92 -16.28
C ALA A 812 23.66 -24.08 -15.66
N THR A 813 22.34 -24.02 -15.76
CA THR A 813 21.44 -25.08 -15.29
C THR A 813 20.71 -25.76 -16.45
N LEU A 814 20.38 -27.04 -16.28
CA LEU A 814 19.81 -27.87 -17.33
C LEU A 814 18.82 -28.90 -16.79
N TRP A 815 17.72 -29.08 -17.53
CA TRP A 815 16.78 -30.18 -17.41
C TRP A 815 16.53 -30.85 -18.76
N TYR A 816 16.39 -32.17 -18.76
CA TYR A 816 15.97 -32.93 -19.93
C TYR A 816 14.47 -32.78 -20.19
N ARG A 817 14.07 -32.91 -21.45
CA ARG A 817 12.65 -32.80 -21.83
C ARG A 817 11.83 -33.99 -21.33
N PHE A 818 12.42 -35.19 -21.28
CA PHE A 818 11.75 -36.42 -20.87
C PHE A 818 12.62 -37.26 -19.93
N TYR A 819 12.01 -37.73 -18.84
CA TYR A 819 12.64 -38.58 -17.83
C TYR A 819 11.94 -39.93 -17.70
N GLU A 820 12.73 -41.00 -17.55
CA GLU A 820 12.23 -42.34 -17.26
C GLU A 820 11.63 -42.40 -15.84
N ILE A 821 10.34 -42.73 -15.78
CA ILE A 821 9.58 -42.85 -14.53
C ILE A 821 10.23 -43.90 -13.63
N GLY A 822 10.54 -43.52 -12.39
CA GLY A 822 11.15 -44.40 -11.40
C GLY A 822 12.68 -44.41 -11.37
N THR A 823 13.37 -43.88 -12.39
CA THR A 823 14.84 -43.82 -12.41
C THR A 823 15.42 -42.42 -12.64
N ASN A 824 14.60 -41.46 -13.08
CA ASN A 824 15.02 -40.10 -13.45
C ASN A 824 16.13 -40.07 -14.52
N LYS A 825 16.26 -41.11 -15.35
CA LYS A 825 17.21 -41.09 -16.47
C LYS A 825 16.66 -40.28 -17.64
N PRO A 826 17.51 -39.52 -18.35
CA PRO A 826 17.09 -38.82 -19.56
C PRO A 826 16.64 -39.80 -20.64
N ILE A 827 15.55 -39.48 -21.33
CA ILE A 827 15.05 -40.22 -22.48
C ILE A 827 15.33 -39.41 -23.75
N PHE A 828 16.01 -40.05 -24.71
CA PHE A 828 16.10 -39.62 -26.09
C PHE A 828 15.44 -40.66 -27.00
N SER A 829 14.86 -40.27 -28.13
CA SER A 829 14.24 -41.24 -29.05
C SER A 829 14.20 -40.75 -30.49
N GLY A 830 14.37 -41.70 -31.41
CA GLY A 830 14.20 -41.49 -32.84
C GLY A 830 12.79 -41.75 -33.34
N ARG A 831 12.59 -41.61 -34.65
CA ARG A 831 11.34 -42.00 -35.34
C ARG A 831 11.05 -43.49 -35.26
N ASP A 832 12.06 -44.31 -34.98
CA ASP A 832 11.94 -45.76 -34.73
C ASP A 832 11.26 -46.09 -33.39
N GLY A 833 11.13 -45.10 -32.50
CA GLY A 833 10.49 -45.22 -31.20
C GLY A 833 11.27 -46.06 -30.20
N VAL A 834 12.59 -46.09 -30.32
CA VAL A 834 13.47 -46.75 -29.34
C VAL A 834 13.99 -45.71 -28.35
N ILE A 835 13.77 -45.96 -27.05
CA ILE A 835 14.35 -45.17 -25.97
C ILE A 835 15.87 -45.38 -25.95
N GLN A 836 16.60 -44.27 -25.99
CA GLN A 836 18.03 -44.17 -25.80
C GLN A 836 18.34 -43.26 -24.59
N HIS A 837 19.51 -43.44 -24.01
CA HIS A 837 20.01 -42.58 -22.91
C HIS A 837 21.28 -41.80 -23.32
N ASP A 838 21.72 -41.93 -24.57
CA ASP A 838 22.75 -41.12 -25.19
C ASP A 838 22.17 -40.48 -26.45
N ILE A 839 22.17 -39.14 -26.50
CA ILE A 839 21.63 -38.38 -27.63
C ILE A 839 22.35 -38.72 -28.94
N GLN A 840 23.62 -39.15 -28.90
CA GLN A 840 24.39 -39.53 -30.10
C GLN A 840 23.84 -40.78 -30.79
N GLU A 841 23.03 -41.59 -30.10
CA GLU A 841 22.37 -42.78 -30.65
C GLU A 841 21.08 -42.47 -31.42
N VAL A 842 20.58 -41.22 -31.36
CA VAL A 842 19.41 -40.73 -32.10
C VAL A 842 19.82 -40.24 -33.49
N GLU A 843 18.99 -40.47 -34.51
CA GLU A 843 19.27 -40.01 -35.87
C GLU A 843 19.38 -38.48 -35.96
N LYS A 844 20.32 -38.00 -36.78
CA LYS A 844 20.66 -36.57 -36.93
C LYS A 844 19.44 -35.66 -37.14
N GLU A 845 18.43 -36.10 -37.90
CA GLU A 845 17.22 -35.30 -38.14
C GLU A 845 16.41 -35.03 -36.86
N ARG A 846 16.26 -36.01 -35.96
CA ARG A 846 15.57 -35.84 -34.67
C ARG A 846 16.47 -35.21 -33.63
N ARG A 847 17.76 -35.52 -33.66
CA ARG A 847 18.73 -34.93 -32.74
C ARG A 847 18.90 -33.42 -32.95
N ASP A 848 18.95 -32.97 -34.21
CA ASP A 848 19.16 -31.55 -34.52
C ASP A 848 17.86 -30.76 -34.62
N GLY A 849 16.77 -31.43 -35.00
CA GLY A 849 15.47 -30.80 -35.28
C GLY A 849 14.48 -30.85 -34.12
N TYR A 850 14.89 -31.33 -32.95
CA TYR A 850 14.05 -31.40 -31.76
C TYR A 850 14.85 -31.02 -30.52
N GLN A 851 14.25 -30.24 -29.62
CA GLN A 851 14.88 -29.82 -28.38
C GLN A 851 14.70 -30.89 -27.31
N TRP A 852 15.81 -31.48 -26.86
CA TRP A 852 15.83 -32.59 -25.90
C TRP A 852 16.13 -32.17 -24.47
N ALA A 853 16.60 -30.95 -24.26
CA ALA A 853 16.88 -30.38 -22.96
C ALA A 853 16.90 -28.84 -23.04
N GLY A 854 16.89 -28.17 -21.89
CA GLY A 854 16.92 -26.71 -21.76
C GLY A 854 16.92 -26.29 -20.29
N ASN A 855 16.91 -24.99 -20.03
CA ASN A 855 16.85 -24.40 -18.70
C ASN A 855 15.40 -24.23 -18.19
N TYR A 856 14.53 -25.21 -18.48
CA TYR A 856 13.07 -25.06 -18.40
C TYR A 856 12.55 -24.55 -17.05
N ALA A 857 13.12 -25.04 -15.94
CA ALA A 857 12.63 -24.79 -14.59
C ALA A 857 13.46 -23.73 -13.83
N GLU A 858 14.44 -23.10 -14.46
CA GLU A 858 15.33 -22.12 -13.82
C GLU A 858 14.52 -20.96 -13.20
N SER A 859 13.80 -20.21 -14.03
CA SER A 859 12.94 -19.10 -13.58
C SER A 859 11.82 -19.55 -12.63
N LEU A 860 11.33 -20.79 -12.77
CA LEU A 860 10.31 -21.34 -11.87
C LEU A 860 10.86 -21.56 -10.47
N LEU A 861 12.02 -22.20 -10.34
CA LEU A 861 12.64 -22.46 -9.05
C LEU A 861 13.08 -21.17 -8.38
N ASP A 862 13.68 -20.24 -9.14
CA ASP A 862 14.09 -18.93 -8.63
C ASP A 862 12.88 -18.14 -8.12
N THR A 863 11.81 -18.04 -8.92
CA THR A 863 10.59 -17.33 -8.54
C THR A 863 9.90 -18.00 -7.36
N ALA A 864 9.74 -19.33 -7.39
CA ALA A 864 9.08 -20.06 -6.30
C ALA A 864 9.86 -19.95 -4.98
N GLY A 865 11.19 -19.89 -5.04
CA GLY A 865 12.05 -19.75 -3.88
C GLY A 865 12.13 -18.34 -3.31
N GLN A 866 11.86 -17.30 -4.12
CA GLN A 866 11.98 -15.90 -3.70
C GLN A 866 10.62 -15.24 -3.43
N THR A 867 9.72 -15.25 -4.42
CA THR A 867 8.50 -14.43 -4.39
C THR A 867 7.22 -15.25 -4.44
N GLY A 868 7.27 -16.51 -4.88
CA GLY A 868 6.08 -17.31 -5.15
C GLY A 868 5.22 -16.66 -6.26
N TYR A 869 3.89 -16.80 -6.16
CA TYR A 869 3.00 -16.03 -7.04
C TYR A 869 3.10 -14.55 -6.69
N PHE A 870 3.56 -13.71 -7.63
CA PHE A 870 3.95 -12.35 -7.30
C PHE A 870 2.99 -11.26 -7.75
N GLU A 871 2.15 -11.46 -8.76
CA GLU A 871 1.27 -10.40 -9.28
C GLU A 871 0.38 -9.79 -8.20
N GLY A 872 0.34 -8.44 -8.20
CA GLY A 872 -0.39 -7.64 -7.22
C GLY A 872 0.18 -7.68 -5.79
N ASN A 873 1.13 -8.55 -5.47
CA ASN A 873 1.72 -8.63 -4.14
C ASN A 873 2.78 -7.55 -3.95
N VAL A 874 2.93 -7.11 -2.71
CA VAL A 874 3.94 -6.13 -2.29
C VAL A 874 4.99 -6.83 -1.43
N TYR A 875 6.23 -6.38 -1.51
CA TYR A 875 7.38 -6.98 -0.83
C TYR A 875 8.17 -5.94 -0.05
N ALA A 876 8.69 -6.30 1.10
CA ALA A 876 9.80 -5.59 1.74
C ALA A 876 11.12 -6.18 1.21
N GLN A 877 12.05 -5.31 0.83
CA GLN A 877 13.31 -5.72 0.21
C GLN A 877 14.49 -5.00 0.86
N VAL A 878 15.55 -5.74 1.19
CA VAL A 878 16.82 -5.15 1.61
C VAL A 878 17.54 -4.60 0.37
N GLN A 879 17.67 -3.27 0.30
CA GLN A 879 18.31 -2.55 -0.80
C GLN A 879 19.76 -2.20 -0.50
N GLU A 880 20.04 -1.82 0.75
CA GLU A 880 21.37 -1.47 1.22
C GLU A 880 21.69 -2.19 2.53
N THR A 881 22.97 -2.23 2.91
CA THR A 881 23.45 -2.99 4.07
C THR A 881 24.22 -2.12 5.06
N ASN A 882 23.88 -0.84 5.14
CA ASN A 882 24.60 0.14 5.98
C ASN A 882 24.31 -0.04 7.48
N SER A 883 23.16 -0.61 7.81
CA SER A 883 22.73 -0.89 9.18
C SER A 883 23.48 -2.06 9.79
N VAL A 884 23.96 -1.87 11.02
CA VAL A 884 24.74 -2.86 11.76
C VAL A 884 24.18 -3.05 13.16
N ASP A 885 24.08 -4.29 13.62
CA ASP A 885 23.66 -4.59 14.98
C ASP A 885 24.82 -4.63 16.01
N GLN A 886 24.48 -4.90 17.27
CA GLN A 886 25.46 -4.97 18.36
C GLN A 886 26.49 -6.11 18.25
N TRP A 887 26.35 -7.01 17.27
CA TRP A 887 27.25 -8.12 17.00
C TRP A 887 28.04 -7.93 15.70
N ASP A 888 28.08 -6.71 15.15
CA ASP A 888 28.75 -6.33 13.89
C ASP A 888 28.15 -7.06 12.66
N ARG A 889 26.86 -7.43 12.69
CA ARG A 889 26.16 -8.08 11.57
C ARG A 889 25.41 -7.05 10.75
N THR A 890 25.43 -7.20 9.43
CA THR A 890 24.70 -6.37 8.46
C THR A 890 23.42 -7.04 8.01
N LEU A 891 22.54 -6.27 7.37
CA LEU A 891 21.43 -6.81 6.59
C LEU A 891 21.95 -7.70 5.44
N GLN A 892 21.13 -8.67 5.00
CA GLN A 892 21.41 -9.45 3.81
C GLN A 892 20.90 -8.73 2.56
N GLU A 893 21.83 -8.26 1.73
CA GLU A 893 21.49 -7.65 0.44
C GLU A 893 20.63 -8.58 -0.42
N GLY A 894 19.54 -8.04 -0.98
CA GLY A 894 18.62 -8.78 -1.84
C GLY A 894 17.65 -9.70 -1.10
N ASP A 895 17.63 -9.69 0.24
CA ASP A 895 16.60 -10.38 1.03
C ASP A 895 15.22 -9.75 0.77
N VAL A 896 14.21 -10.58 0.60
CA VAL A 896 12.86 -10.19 0.14
C VAL A 896 11.82 -10.94 0.95
N GLU A 897 10.83 -10.22 1.48
CA GLU A 897 9.73 -10.80 2.24
C GLU A 897 8.40 -10.22 1.76
N LYS A 898 7.42 -11.09 1.47
CA LYS A 898 6.07 -10.66 1.09
C LYS A 898 5.38 -9.94 2.24
N ILE A 899 4.75 -8.81 1.95
CA ILE A 899 3.87 -8.11 2.90
C ILE A 899 2.56 -8.89 3.04
N ASN A 900 2.23 -9.28 4.27
CA ASN A 900 1.00 -9.99 4.59
C ASN A 900 -0.08 -9.04 5.13
N ASP A 901 -1.35 -9.32 4.85
CA ASP A 901 -2.46 -8.55 5.43
C ASP A 901 -2.68 -8.90 6.91
N TYR A 902 -2.30 -7.98 7.79
CA TYR A 902 -2.51 -8.07 9.23
C TYR A 902 -3.59 -7.10 9.74
N SER A 903 -4.17 -6.30 8.85
CA SER A 903 -5.07 -5.19 9.18
C SER A 903 -6.30 -5.66 9.97
N LYS A 904 -6.95 -6.74 9.52
CA LYS A 904 -8.13 -7.34 10.18
C LYS A 904 -7.86 -7.71 11.63
N LYS A 905 -6.65 -8.15 11.96
CA LYS A 905 -6.27 -8.49 13.35
C LYS A 905 -5.99 -7.27 14.20
N VAL A 906 -5.49 -6.19 13.60
CA VAL A 906 -5.36 -4.88 14.27
C VAL A 906 -6.75 -4.30 14.53
N GLU A 907 -7.67 -4.43 13.58
CA GLU A 907 -9.06 -3.99 13.73
C GLU A 907 -9.80 -4.72 14.86
N GLU A 908 -9.60 -6.03 15.02
CA GLU A 908 -10.20 -6.84 16.10
C GLU A 908 -9.80 -6.40 17.52
N LYS A 909 -8.73 -5.60 17.68
CA LYS A 909 -8.28 -5.11 19.00
C LYS A 909 -9.09 -3.92 19.49
N ASN A 910 -9.27 -3.85 20.80
CA ASN A 910 -10.01 -2.78 21.46
C ASN A 910 -9.41 -1.41 21.12
N SER A 911 -10.19 -0.57 20.46
CA SER A 911 -9.86 0.84 20.22
C SER A 911 -10.19 1.68 21.45
N SER A 912 -9.56 1.39 22.60
CA SER A 912 -9.82 2.12 23.85
C SER A 912 -8.58 2.82 24.40
N LEU A 913 -8.69 4.12 24.68
CA LEU A 913 -7.67 4.92 25.35
C LEU A 913 -8.11 5.24 26.78
N THR A 914 -7.17 5.40 27.71
CA THR A 914 -7.44 5.76 29.11
C THR A 914 -6.75 7.07 29.45
N VAL A 915 -7.50 8.01 30.01
CA VAL A 915 -7.00 9.27 30.53
C VAL A 915 -6.99 9.22 32.05
N SER A 916 -5.82 9.47 32.65
CA SER A 916 -5.69 9.63 34.11
C SER A 916 -4.68 10.70 34.48
N LYS A 917 -5.12 11.66 35.30
CA LYS A 917 -4.29 12.80 35.73
C LYS A 917 -3.10 12.42 36.63
N ASP A 918 -3.10 11.22 37.20
CA ASP A 918 -2.00 10.72 38.05
C ASP A 918 -0.93 9.94 37.27
N GLY A 919 -1.05 9.89 35.94
CA GLY A 919 -0.13 9.18 35.05
C GLY A 919 -0.39 7.67 34.95
N SER A 920 -1.46 7.15 35.57
CA SER A 920 -1.80 5.72 35.49
C SER A 920 -2.56 5.32 34.22
N GLY A 921 -2.83 6.25 33.31
CA GLY A 921 -3.52 6.03 32.04
C GLY A 921 -2.59 6.31 30.86
N ASP A 922 -3.05 6.00 29.65
CA ASP A 922 -2.31 6.26 28.40
C ASP A 922 -1.98 7.75 28.22
N TYR A 923 -2.87 8.64 28.70
CA TYR A 923 -2.69 10.09 28.62
C TYR A 923 -3.04 10.81 29.93
N GLU A 924 -2.41 11.95 30.21
CA GLU A 924 -2.74 12.80 31.38
C GLU A 924 -3.89 13.78 31.12
N THR A 925 -4.14 14.09 29.85
CA THR A 925 -5.13 15.09 29.38
C THR A 925 -6.11 14.47 28.39
N VAL A 926 -7.35 14.96 28.36
CA VAL A 926 -8.38 14.52 27.41
C VAL A 926 -8.02 14.96 25.99
N GLN A 927 -7.47 16.18 25.81
CA GLN A 927 -7.06 16.66 24.49
C GLN A 927 -6.01 15.73 23.84
N ALA A 928 -4.96 15.34 24.57
CA ALA A 928 -3.94 14.44 24.02
C ALA A 928 -4.50 13.07 23.59
N ALA A 929 -5.51 12.54 24.31
CA ALA A 929 -6.16 11.29 23.90
C ALA A 929 -7.02 11.45 22.64
N ILE A 930 -7.63 12.62 22.43
CA ILE A 930 -8.35 12.93 21.18
C ILE A 930 -7.37 13.15 20.02
N ASP A 931 -6.24 13.81 20.29
CA ASP A 931 -5.19 14.04 19.30
C ASP A 931 -4.58 12.71 18.81
N ALA A 932 -4.52 11.71 19.70
CA ALA A 932 -4.04 10.36 19.41
C ALA A 932 -4.97 9.49 18.53
N VAL A 933 -6.23 9.89 18.34
CA VAL A 933 -7.12 9.23 17.38
C VAL A 933 -6.73 9.68 15.96
N PRO A 934 -6.58 8.78 14.98
CA PRO A 934 -6.25 9.19 13.60
C PRO A 934 -7.27 10.17 13.01
N ASP A 935 -6.83 11.01 12.07
CA ASP A 935 -7.75 11.75 11.21
C ASP A 935 -8.49 10.79 10.25
N ASP A 936 -9.65 11.22 9.77
CA ASP A 936 -10.60 10.44 8.96
C ASP A 936 -11.00 9.10 9.60
N ASN A 937 -10.99 9.03 10.94
CA ASN A 937 -11.30 7.83 11.70
C ASN A 937 -12.66 7.23 11.32
N THR A 938 -12.67 5.98 10.86
CA THR A 938 -13.89 5.27 10.43
C THR A 938 -14.44 4.30 11.48
N SER A 939 -13.72 4.11 12.59
CA SER A 939 -14.00 3.06 13.57
C SER A 939 -14.29 3.63 14.97
N PRO A 940 -15.19 3.02 15.77
CA PRO A 940 -15.43 3.48 17.14
C PRO A 940 -14.18 3.49 18.01
N VAL A 941 -13.91 4.61 18.68
CA VAL A 941 -12.83 4.76 19.68
C VAL A 941 -13.40 5.22 21.00
N THR A 942 -13.19 4.44 22.07
CA THR A 942 -13.62 4.83 23.43
C THR A 942 -12.45 5.43 24.21
N ILE A 943 -12.60 6.66 24.68
CA ILE A 943 -11.66 7.30 25.60
C ILE A 943 -12.26 7.25 27.01
N GLU A 944 -11.75 6.35 27.85
CA GLU A 944 -12.10 6.24 29.25
C GLU A 944 -11.41 7.33 30.08
N VAL A 945 -12.17 8.19 30.74
CA VAL A 945 -11.63 9.30 31.55
C VAL A 945 -11.82 9.01 33.03
N LYS A 946 -10.73 8.70 33.73
CA LYS A 946 -10.74 8.41 35.17
C LYS A 946 -11.17 9.63 35.98
N ASN A 947 -11.64 9.39 37.20
CA ASN A 947 -12.07 10.45 38.13
C ASN A 947 -11.01 11.56 38.28
N GLY A 948 -11.41 12.81 38.10
CA GLY A 948 -10.52 13.96 38.16
C GLY A 948 -11.14 15.23 37.59
N THR A 949 -10.52 16.38 37.89
CA THR A 949 -10.85 17.66 37.25
C THR A 949 -9.79 17.99 36.20
N TYR A 950 -10.17 17.93 34.93
CA TYR A 950 -9.36 18.21 33.75
C TYR A 950 -9.63 19.65 33.32
N LYS A 951 -8.72 20.56 33.69
CA LYS A 951 -8.88 22.00 33.40
C LYS A 951 -8.15 22.38 32.11
N GLU A 952 -8.83 22.23 30.99
CA GLU A 952 -8.30 22.42 29.64
C GLU A 952 -9.43 22.77 28.65
N VAL A 953 -9.07 23.35 27.51
CA VAL A 953 -10.00 23.50 26.39
C VAL A 953 -9.89 22.25 25.54
N VAL A 954 -11.01 21.57 25.33
CA VAL A 954 -11.06 20.33 24.54
C VAL A 954 -11.73 20.60 23.19
N GLU A 955 -11.16 20.10 22.11
CA GLU A 955 -11.75 20.09 20.78
C GLU A 955 -11.73 18.68 20.20
N VAL A 956 -12.90 18.19 19.79
CA VAL A 956 -13.08 17.01 18.94
C VAL A 956 -13.23 17.52 17.50
N PRO A 957 -12.19 17.38 16.64
CA PRO A 957 -12.18 17.90 15.27
C PRO A 957 -13.19 17.17 14.38
N ALA A 958 -13.62 17.81 13.29
CA ALA A 958 -14.63 17.24 12.39
C ALA A 958 -14.16 15.96 11.68
N GLY A 959 -12.86 15.83 11.42
CA GLY A 959 -12.24 14.65 10.81
C GLY A 959 -12.08 13.45 11.75
N LYS A 960 -12.58 13.50 12.99
CA LYS A 960 -12.46 12.39 13.96
C LYS A 960 -13.83 11.90 14.46
N PRO A 961 -14.68 11.34 13.58
CA PRO A 961 -15.98 10.80 13.98
C PRO A 961 -15.82 9.53 14.82
N PHE A 962 -16.92 9.05 15.39
CA PHE A 962 -17.00 7.82 16.19
C PHE A 962 -16.17 7.81 17.49
N ILE A 963 -15.89 8.98 18.08
CA ILE A 963 -15.26 9.07 19.41
C ILE A 963 -16.33 9.01 20.51
N THR A 964 -16.12 8.13 21.50
CA THR A 964 -16.88 8.08 22.75
C THR A 964 -16.02 8.54 23.92
N LEU A 965 -16.36 9.67 24.56
CA LEU A 965 -15.77 10.06 25.85
C LEU A 965 -16.57 9.45 26.99
N LYS A 966 -15.98 8.52 27.75
CA LYS A 966 -16.65 7.83 28.85
C LYS A 966 -15.99 8.10 30.18
N GLY A 967 -16.65 8.84 31.06
CA GLY A 967 -16.14 9.08 32.40
C GLY A 967 -16.30 7.87 33.32
N GLU A 968 -15.45 7.78 34.34
CA GLU A 968 -15.62 6.82 35.43
C GLU A 968 -16.84 7.16 36.30
N SER A 969 -17.22 8.45 36.37
CA SER A 969 -18.38 8.93 37.12
C SER A 969 -18.77 10.34 36.72
N ARG A 970 -20.06 10.55 36.45
CA ARG A 970 -20.62 11.88 36.15
C ARG A 970 -20.17 12.95 37.15
N ASP A 971 -20.29 12.65 38.44
CA ASP A 971 -20.08 13.63 39.51
C ASP A 971 -18.60 13.91 39.82
N LYS A 972 -17.65 13.14 39.27
CA LYS A 972 -16.23 13.20 39.64
C LYS A 972 -15.26 13.29 38.46
N THR A 973 -15.70 12.94 37.25
CA THR A 973 -14.97 13.17 36.01
C THR A 973 -15.46 14.48 35.40
N ILE A 974 -14.68 15.56 35.60
CA ILE A 974 -15.07 16.92 35.25
C ILE A 974 -14.08 17.49 34.24
N ILE A 975 -14.55 17.83 33.04
CA ILE A 975 -13.80 18.55 32.01
C ILE A 975 -14.25 20.02 32.05
N THR A 976 -13.33 20.94 32.34
CA THR A 976 -13.68 22.32 32.68
C THR A 976 -12.71 23.36 32.10
N TYR A 977 -13.22 24.55 31.82
CA TYR A 977 -12.41 25.73 31.57
C TYR A 977 -13.16 26.99 32.07
N ASP A 978 -12.61 28.18 31.87
CA ASP A 978 -13.18 29.45 32.37
C ASP A 978 -13.15 30.59 31.33
N ASN A 979 -13.24 30.22 30.06
CA ASN A 979 -13.37 31.18 28.96
C ASN A 979 -14.72 31.88 29.02
N HIS A 980 -14.75 33.16 28.64
CA HIS A 980 -15.96 33.95 28.48
C HIS A 980 -15.84 34.84 27.24
N ALA A 981 -16.97 35.20 26.63
CA ALA A 981 -17.01 35.91 25.35
C ALA A 981 -16.22 37.22 25.33
N GLY A 982 -16.15 37.92 26.47
CA GLY A 982 -15.41 39.17 26.65
C GLY A 982 -13.89 39.02 26.83
N LYS A 983 -13.37 37.78 26.96
CA LYS A 983 -11.94 37.52 27.11
C LYS A 983 -11.20 37.99 25.85
N ALA A 984 -10.07 38.66 26.03
CA ALA A 984 -9.27 39.18 24.91
C ALA A 984 -8.70 38.03 24.07
N ASN A 985 -8.73 38.18 22.74
CA ASN A 985 -8.22 37.20 21.78
C ASN A 985 -6.70 37.31 21.51
N GLY A 986 -5.99 38.18 22.22
CA GLY A 986 -4.53 38.38 22.06
C GLY A 986 -4.09 39.29 20.90
N VAL A 987 -4.93 39.51 19.89
CA VAL A 987 -4.59 40.30 18.67
C VAL A 987 -5.43 41.58 18.50
N GLY A 988 -6.34 41.84 19.44
CA GLY A 988 -7.28 42.96 19.39
C GLY A 988 -8.70 42.46 19.13
N GLY A 989 -9.59 42.69 20.09
CA GLY A 989 -10.94 42.12 20.11
C GLY A 989 -11.13 41.11 21.23
N THR A 990 -12.24 40.39 21.20
CA THR A 990 -12.61 39.37 22.19
C THR A 990 -12.86 38.02 21.50
N ILE A 991 -12.79 36.91 22.23
CA ILE A 991 -13.00 35.58 21.66
C ILE A 991 -14.45 35.35 21.22
N GLY A 992 -15.43 36.01 21.86
CA GLY A 992 -16.85 35.87 21.53
C GLY A 992 -17.50 34.61 22.12
N THR A 993 -18.83 34.54 22.05
CA THR A 993 -19.62 33.47 22.70
C THR A 993 -19.22 32.07 22.23
N SER A 994 -19.26 31.82 20.92
CA SER A 994 -19.02 30.47 20.39
C SER A 994 -17.62 29.96 20.69
N ALA A 995 -16.61 30.84 20.73
CA ALA A 995 -15.23 30.48 21.07
C ALA A 995 -14.95 30.49 22.59
N SER A 996 -15.97 30.76 23.42
CA SER A 996 -15.83 30.69 24.88
C SER A 996 -15.99 29.28 25.43
N ALA A 997 -16.25 28.28 24.58
CA ALA A 997 -16.50 26.91 25.00
C ALA A 997 -15.33 26.30 25.79
N SER A 998 -15.64 25.53 26.83
CA SER A 998 -14.68 24.61 27.43
C SER A 998 -14.46 23.40 26.52
N VAL A 999 -15.50 22.91 25.86
CA VAL A 999 -15.46 21.78 24.95
C VAL A 999 -16.12 22.11 23.61
N PHE A 1000 -15.41 21.84 22.51
CA PHE A 1000 -15.88 21.94 21.15
C PHE A 1000 -16.07 20.54 20.58
N ILE A 1001 -17.27 20.21 20.13
CA ILE A 1001 -17.56 18.94 19.46
C ILE A 1001 -17.92 19.29 18.03
N LYS A 1002 -17.09 18.86 17.08
CA LYS A 1002 -17.25 19.17 15.65
C LYS A 1002 -17.45 17.93 14.78
N ALA A 1003 -17.23 16.74 15.36
CA ALA A 1003 -17.33 15.45 14.70
C ALA A 1003 -18.76 14.91 14.71
N ASP A 1004 -19.12 14.18 13.65
CA ASP A 1004 -20.31 13.34 13.61
C ASP A 1004 -20.11 12.07 14.46
N ASP A 1005 -21.20 11.41 14.84
CA ASP A 1005 -21.20 10.14 15.59
C ASP A 1005 -20.44 10.17 16.94
N PHE A 1006 -20.27 11.37 17.50
CA PHE A 1006 -19.66 11.54 18.81
C PHE A 1006 -20.60 11.11 19.94
N GLN A 1007 -20.04 10.48 20.97
CA GLN A 1007 -20.77 10.15 22.19
C GLN A 1007 -20.04 10.65 23.44
N ALA A 1008 -20.79 11.03 24.45
CA ALA A 1008 -20.28 11.24 25.80
C ALA A 1008 -21.16 10.55 26.84
N ALA A 1009 -20.54 9.89 27.81
CA ALA A 1009 -21.25 9.23 28.90
C ALA A 1009 -20.55 9.40 30.25
N ASP A 1010 -21.34 9.42 31.32
CA ASP A 1010 -20.87 9.34 32.71
C ASP A 1010 -19.80 10.40 33.09
N LEU A 1011 -19.94 11.63 32.61
CA LEU A 1011 -19.00 12.74 32.90
C LEU A 1011 -19.70 14.10 33.01
N THR A 1012 -18.95 15.12 33.45
CA THR A 1012 -19.39 16.51 33.51
C THR A 1012 -18.57 17.39 32.59
N PHE A 1013 -19.25 18.20 31.76
CA PHE A 1013 -18.69 19.35 31.07
C PHE A 1013 -19.05 20.64 31.81
N GLU A 1014 -18.05 21.45 32.16
CA GLU A 1014 -18.25 22.68 32.93
C GLU A 1014 -17.59 23.88 32.25
N ASN A 1015 -18.25 25.04 32.29
CA ASN A 1015 -17.56 26.33 32.23
C ASN A 1015 -17.62 26.99 33.60
N SER A 1016 -16.48 26.99 34.27
CA SER A 1016 -16.30 27.48 35.64
C SER A 1016 -16.19 29.01 35.73
N PHE A 1017 -16.43 29.75 34.63
CA PHE A 1017 -16.44 31.20 34.65
C PHE A 1017 -17.53 31.74 35.58
N SER A 1018 -17.12 32.48 36.60
CA SER A 1018 -18.01 33.23 37.48
C SER A 1018 -17.76 34.74 37.30
N ALA A 1019 -18.82 35.49 36.96
CA ALA A 1019 -18.70 36.90 36.66
C ALA A 1019 -18.57 37.76 37.94
N GLU A 1020 -17.43 38.41 38.13
CA GLU A 1020 -17.31 39.54 39.07
C GLU A 1020 -18.03 40.79 38.53
N ASP A 1021 -18.43 41.69 39.45
CA ASP A 1021 -19.07 42.95 39.10
C ASP A 1021 -18.22 43.78 38.12
N GLY A 1022 -18.74 44.00 36.90
CA GLY A 1022 -18.15 44.89 35.89
C GLY A 1022 -17.58 44.23 34.63
N VAL A 1023 -17.51 42.88 34.55
CA VAL A 1023 -17.07 42.18 33.33
C VAL A 1023 -18.15 42.29 32.23
N LYS A 1024 -17.76 42.69 31.02
CA LYS A 1024 -18.60 42.71 29.81
C LYS A 1024 -18.37 41.42 29.00
N GLY A 1025 -19.39 40.93 28.30
CA GLY A 1025 -19.30 39.69 27.52
C GLY A 1025 -19.22 38.45 28.41
N ARG A 1026 -20.25 38.22 29.24
CA ARG A 1026 -20.27 37.21 30.31
C ARG A 1026 -20.69 35.82 29.84
N GLN A 1027 -21.05 35.67 28.56
CA GLN A 1027 -21.39 34.39 27.95
C GLN A 1027 -20.21 33.44 28.10
N ALA A 1028 -20.45 32.23 28.60
CA ALA A 1028 -19.42 31.27 28.95
C ALA A 1028 -19.94 29.87 28.68
N VAL A 1029 -19.62 29.37 27.50
CA VAL A 1029 -20.13 28.10 26.99
C VAL A 1029 -19.38 26.93 27.65
N ALA A 1030 -20.09 25.93 28.15
CA ALA A 1030 -19.49 24.66 28.58
C ALA A 1030 -19.23 23.78 27.34
N VAL A 1031 -20.24 23.60 26.49
CA VAL A 1031 -20.14 22.79 25.28
C VAL A 1031 -20.68 23.53 24.06
N ASN A 1032 -19.88 23.58 22.99
CA ASN A 1032 -20.30 23.98 21.66
C ASN A 1032 -20.32 22.75 20.76
N ALA A 1033 -21.52 22.20 20.55
CA ALA A 1033 -21.74 20.97 19.81
C ALA A 1033 -22.28 21.27 18.41
N ARG A 1034 -21.57 20.79 17.39
CA ARG A 1034 -22.02 20.74 16.00
C ARG A 1034 -21.67 19.37 15.41
N GLY A 1035 -22.65 18.72 14.80
CA GLY A 1035 -22.46 17.41 14.17
C GLY A 1035 -23.76 16.62 14.12
N GLU A 1036 -23.79 15.60 13.27
CA GLU A 1036 -24.90 14.66 13.18
C GLU A 1036 -24.70 13.48 14.12
N ARG A 1037 -25.80 12.97 14.68
CA ARG A 1037 -25.85 11.77 15.52
C ARG A 1037 -25.06 11.86 16.84
N LEU A 1038 -25.06 13.03 17.48
CA LEU A 1038 -24.37 13.22 18.77
C LEU A 1038 -25.21 12.63 19.92
N ILE A 1039 -24.59 11.82 20.78
CA ILE A 1039 -25.25 11.24 21.97
C ILE A 1039 -24.57 11.77 23.24
N PHE A 1040 -25.39 12.19 24.21
CA PHE A 1040 -24.95 12.55 25.56
C PHE A 1040 -25.82 11.79 26.56
N ASP A 1041 -25.26 10.76 27.20
CA ASP A 1041 -25.98 9.87 28.11
C ASP A 1041 -25.46 10.00 29.55
N ASN A 1042 -26.32 10.36 30.50
CA ASN A 1042 -25.92 10.61 31.89
C ASN A 1042 -24.76 11.65 32.00
N VAL A 1043 -24.84 12.72 31.20
CA VAL A 1043 -23.85 13.82 31.18
C VAL A 1043 -24.37 15.04 31.91
N ALA A 1044 -23.51 15.71 32.68
CA ALA A 1044 -23.82 17.01 33.28
C ALA A 1044 -23.18 18.17 32.49
N PHE A 1045 -23.94 19.24 32.27
CA PHE A 1045 -23.52 20.47 31.62
C PHE A 1045 -23.68 21.63 32.61
N LEU A 1046 -22.57 22.16 33.12
CA LEU A 1046 -22.55 23.15 34.17
C LEU A 1046 -22.05 24.50 33.66
N GLY A 1047 -22.77 25.57 33.99
CA GLY A 1047 -22.41 26.92 33.57
C GLY A 1047 -23.42 27.95 34.08
N HIS A 1048 -23.32 29.17 33.54
CA HIS A 1048 -24.23 30.28 33.86
C HIS A 1048 -24.94 30.75 32.60
N GLN A 1049 -24.43 31.80 31.96
CA GLN A 1049 -24.97 32.32 30.73
C GLN A 1049 -24.40 31.54 29.53
N ASP A 1050 -25.28 31.06 28.66
CA ASP A 1050 -24.96 30.34 27.41
C ASP A 1050 -24.27 28.97 27.65
N THR A 1051 -24.65 28.19 28.68
CA THR A 1051 -24.00 26.90 29.05
C THR A 1051 -23.85 25.91 27.89
N LEU A 1052 -24.93 25.58 27.17
CA LEU A 1052 -24.94 24.58 26.10
C LEU A 1052 -25.33 25.22 24.77
N LEU A 1053 -24.36 25.30 23.86
CA LEU A 1053 -24.58 25.67 22.47
C LEU A 1053 -24.84 24.40 21.64
N ALA A 1054 -26.10 23.98 21.55
CA ALA A 1054 -26.57 22.96 20.62
C ALA A 1054 -26.68 23.57 19.21
N ASN A 1055 -25.53 23.71 18.55
CA ASN A 1055 -25.31 24.62 17.44
C ASN A 1055 -26.03 24.19 16.15
N SER A 1056 -25.73 22.99 15.64
CA SER A 1056 -26.27 22.45 14.37
C SER A 1056 -26.13 20.93 14.30
N GLY A 1057 -26.98 20.28 13.49
CA GLY A 1057 -26.99 18.83 13.31
C GLY A 1057 -28.08 18.14 14.14
N THR A 1058 -27.86 16.88 14.56
CA THR A 1058 -28.82 16.07 15.32
C THR A 1058 -28.22 15.56 16.61
N HIS A 1059 -28.84 15.93 17.75
CA HIS A 1059 -28.30 15.64 19.08
C HIS A 1059 -29.34 14.95 19.96
N TYR A 1060 -28.92 13.94 20.70
CA TYR A 1060 -29.73 13.23 21.70
C TYR A 1060 -29.09 13.36 23.09
N TYR A 1061 -29.77 14.05 23.99
CA TYR A 1061 -29.38 14.20 25.39
C TYR A 1061 -30.33 13.34 26.24
N HIS A 1062 -29.81 12.31 26.88
CA HIS A 1062 -30.56 11.33 27.65
C HIS A 1062 -30.03 11.24 29.09
N ASP A 1063 -30.93 11.09 30.06
CA ASP A 1063 -30.64 11.04 31.52
C ASP A 1063 -29.65 12.12 32.00
N SER A 1064 -29.66 13.28 31.32
CA SER A 1064 -28.64 14.31 31.47
C SER A 1064 -29.05 15.38 32.49
N TYR A 1065 -28.08 16.16 32.94
CA TYR A 1065 -28.31 17.32 33.82
C TYR A 1065 -27.75 18.58 33.17
N ILE A 1066 -28.54 19.64 33.02
CA ILE A 1066 -28.11 20.89 32.40
C ILE A 1066 -28.47 22.05 33.32
N GLU A 1067 -27.50 22.90 33.69
CA GLU A 1067 -27.76 24.09 34.50
C GLU A 1067 -27.24 25.40 33.92
N GLY A 1068 -27.92 26.49 34.27
CA GLY A 1068 -27.51 27.84 33.90
C GLY A 1068 -28.58 28.90 34.24
N ASP A 1069 -28.34 30.14 33.81
CA ASP A 1069 -29.26 31.26 34.06
C ASP A 1069 -29.85 31.83 32.75
N VAL A 1070 -29.06 32.50 31.93
CA VAL A 1070 -29.48 33.22 30.73
C VAL A 1070 -29.13 32.40 29.50
N ASP A 1071 -30.14 32.07 28.69
CA ASP A 1071 -30.00 31.43 27.37
C ASP A 1071 -29.17 30.14 27.43
N PHE A 1072 -29.26 29.39 28.53
CA PHE A 1072 -28.28 28.36 28.83
C PHE A 1072 -28.42 27.09 27.98
N ILE A 1073 -29.49 26.96 27.19
CA ILE A 1073 -29.61 26.00 26.08
C ILE A 1073 -29.96 26.78 24.81
N PHE A 1074 -29.02 26.91 23.87
CA PHE A 1074 -29.20 27.77 22.69
C PHE A 1074 -28.58 27.18 21.43
N GLY A 1075 -28.99 27.68 20.26
CA GLY A 1075 -28.49 27.21 18.96
C GLY A 1075 -29.57 26.66 18.02
N GLY A 1076 -29.15 26.13 16.87
CA GLY A 1076 -30.02 25.77 15.75
C GLY A 1076 -30.16 24.27 15.50
N ALA A 1077 -29.58 23.40 16.34
CA ALA A 1077 -29.64 21.95 16.16
C ALA A 1077 -31.07 21.39 16.25
N ARG A 1078 -31.27 20.22 15.66
CA ARG A 1078 -32.41 19.34 15.95
C ARG A 1078 -32.03 18.49 17.15
N ALA A 1079 -32.49 18.89 18.34
CA ALA A 1079 -32.02 18.30 19.59
C ALA A 1079 -33.19 17.75 20.40
N VAL A 1080 -33.01 16.54 20.93
CA VAL A 1080 -33.96 15.90 21.84
C VAL A 1080 -33.30 15.81 23.22
N PHE A 1081 -33.99 16.34 24.22
CA PHE A 1081 -33.63 16.25 25.63
C PHE A 1081 -34.65 15.32 26.29
N GLU A 1082 -34.30 14.05 26.44
CA GLU A 1082 -35.17 13.02 26.99
C GLU A 1082 -34.73 12.66 28.42
N ASP A 1083 -35.70 12.52 29.33
CA ASP A 1083 -35.47 12.18 30.74
C ASP A 1083 -34.39 13.07 31.41
N THR A 1084 -34.29 14.32 30.96
CA THR A 1084 -33.24 15.27 31.34
C THR A 1084 -33.71 16.20 32.46
N THR A 1085 -32.82 16.49 33.42
CA THR A 1085 -33.05 17.52 34.44
C THR A 1085 -32.47 18.86 33.96
N VAL A 1086 -33.31 19.88 33.86
CA VAL A 1086 -32.93 21.24 33.45
C VAL A 1086 -33.05 22.17 34.65
N HIS A 1087 -31.92 22.64 35.19
CA HIS A 1087 -31.84 23.40 36.44
C HIS A 1087 -31.54 24.88 36.22
N SER A 1088 -32.49 25.77 36.50
CA SER A 1088 -32.28 27.21 36.39
C SER A 1088 -31.66 27.79 37.66
N LEU A 1089 -30.55 28.52 37.54
CA LEU A 1089 -29.83 29.12 38.66
C LEU A 1089 -30.43 30.47 39.10
N ASP A 1090 -30.41 30.74 40.41
CA ASP A 1090 -30.73 32.04 40.99
C ASP A 1090 -29.59 33.03 40.75
N ARG A 1091 -29.86 34.04 39.91
CA ARG A 1091 -28.94 35.17 39.67
C ARG A 1091 -29.21 36.36 40.60
N GLY A 1092 -29.95 36.15 41.68
CA GLY A 1092 -30.28 37.14 42.70
C GLY A 1092 -31.33 38.16 42.27
N SER A 1093 -32.20 37.80 41.32
CA SER A 1093 -33.23 38.70 40.78
C SER A 1093 -34.62 38.32 41.26
N ASP A 1094 -35.38 39.26 41.81
CA ASP A 1094 -36.76 39.00 42.24
C ASP A 1094 -37.76 38.95 41.07
N THR A 1095 -37.34 39.32 39.85
CA THR A 1095 -38.26 39.52 38.71
C THR A 1095 -37.90 38.74 37.46
N ASN A 1096 -36.61 38.46 37.24
CA ASN A 1096 -36.13 37.77 36.05
C ASN A 1096 -34.78 37.10 36.35
N ASN A 1097 -34.80 35.78 36.54
CA ASN A 1097 -33.60 34.97 36.75
C ASN A 1097 -33.03 34.37 35.45
N GLY A 1098 -33.72 34.48 34.32
CA GLY A 1098 -33.16 34.14 33.02
C GLY A 1098 -34.12 33.43 32.09
N TYR A 1099 -33.55 32.66 31.17
CA TYR A 1099 -34.24 32.04 30.04
C TYR A 1099 -33.62 30.67 29.80
N ILE A 1100 -34.44 29.62 29.80
CA ILE A 1100 -33.94 28.26 29.59
C ILE A 1100 -33.42 28.10 28.17
N THR A 1101 -34.26 28.44 27.19
CA THR A 1101 -33.90 28.27 25.77
C THR A 1101 -33.71 29.59 25.02
N ALA A 1102 -32.75 29.60 24.08
CA ALA A 1102 -32.61 30.60 23.04
C ALA A 1102 -32.36 29.93 21.68
N ALA A 1103 -33.35 29.20 21.18
CA ALA A 1103 -33.23 28.45 19.93
C ALA A 1103 -33.17 29.37 18.70
N SER A 1104 -32.46 28.92 17.67
CA SER A 1104 -32.25 29.60 16.39
C SER A 1104 -32.42 28.65 15.20
N THR A 1105 -33.29 27.65 15.34
CA THR A 1105 -33.59 26.65 14.31
C THR A 1105 -33.96 27.31 12.98
N LEU A 1106 -33.39 26.83 11.87
CA LEU A 1106 -33.73 27.34 10.55
C LEU A 1106 -35.15 26.92 10.13
N THR A 1107 -35.81 27.75 9.32
CA THR A 1107 -37.15 27.52 8.76
C THR A 1107 -37.24 26.25 7.91
N GLU A 1108 -36.14 25.84 7.28
CA GLU A 1108 -36.05 24.61 6.48
C GLU A 1108 -36.15 23.33 7.30
N HIS A 1109 -35.78 23.38 8.59
CA HIS A 1109 -35.92 22.24 9.49
C HIS A 1109 -37.28 22.32 10.19
N PRO A 1110 -38.17 21.33 10.02
CA PRO A 1110 -39.50 21.36 10.63
C PRO A 1110 -39.45 21.31 12.17
N TYR A 1111 -38.41 20.69 12.73
CA TYR A 1111 -38.20 20.48 14.16
C TYR A 1111 -36.94 21.21 14.64
N GLY A 1112 -36.94 21.59 15.92
CA GLY A 1112 -35.78 22.16 16.62
C GLY A 1112 -35.52 21.41 17.92
N PHE A 1113 -35.71 22.07 19.06
CA PHE A 1113 -35.54 21.44 20.37
C PHE A 1113 -36.83 20.75 20.83
N LEU A 1114 -36.71 19.51 21.31
CA LEU A 1114 -37.77 18.75 21.95
C LEU A 1114 -37.31 18.32 23.34
N PHE A 1115 -37.93 18.85 24.38
CA PHE A 1115 -37.81 18.35 25.75
C PHE A 1115 -38.92 17.32 25.97
N LEU A 1116 -38.52 16.08 26.23
CA LEU A 1116 -39.40 14.92 26.35
C LEU A 1116 -39.21 14.31 27.73
N ASN A 1117 -40.30 14.10 28.46
CA ASN A 1117 -40.28 13.44 29.79
C ASN A 1117 -39.28 14.09 30.79
N SER A 1118 -38.98 15.37 30.62
CA SER A 1118 -37.92 16.07 31.36
C SER A 1118 -38.43 16.81 32.58
N GLU A 1119 -37.54 17.18 33.50
CA GLU A 1119 -37.87 17.94 34.71
C GLU A 1119 -37.18 19.31 34.72
N LEU A 1120 -37.96 20.39 34.82
CA LEU A 1120 -37.46 21.74 34.97
C LEU A 1120 -37.47 22.14 36.44
N THR A 1121 -36.28 22.29 37.02
CA THR A 1121 -36.03 22.59 38.45
C THR A 1121 -35.27 23.91 38.61
N SER A 1122 -35.22 24.47 39.81
CA SER A 1122 -34.51 25.74 40.08
C SER A 1122 -34.37 26.02 41.57
N ASP A 1123 -33.34 26.79 41.94
CA ASP A 1123 -33.19 27.46 43.24
C ASP A 1123 -33.70 28.92 43.23
N ALA A 1124 -34.09 29.45 42.07
CA ALA A 1124 -34.65 30.79 41.90
C ALA A 1124 -36.08 30.95 42.45
N ALA A 1125 -36.46 32.20 42.69
CA ALA A 1125 -37.81 32.53 43.14
C ALA A 1125 -38.88 32.12 42.10
N ALA A 1126 -40.10 31.83 42.58
CA ALA A 1126 -41.24 31.51 41.73
C ALA A 1126 -41.54 32.63 40.71
N ASP A 1127 -41.99 32.28 39.50
CA ASP A 1127 -42.41 33.24 38.46
C ASP A 1127 -41.29 34.21 37.98
N THR A 1128 -40.04 33.73 37.90
CA THR A 1128 -38.88 34.54 37.52
C THR A 1128 -38.10 34.04 36.31
N VAL A 1129 -38.32 32.83 35.80
CA VAL A 1129 -37.57 32.27 34.65
C VAL A 1129 -38.49 32.04 33.46
N HIS A 1130 -38.03 32.37 32.26
CA HIS A 1130 -38.76 32.07 31.02
C HIS A 1130 -38.38 30.69 30.45
N LEU A 1131 -39.34 30.01 29.81
CA LEU A 1131 -39.09 28.79 29.02
C LEU A 1131 -38.13 29.05 27.85
N GLY A 1132 -38.20 30.25 27.27
CA GLY A 1132 -37.24 30.67 26.25
C GLY A 1132 -37.61 31.94 25.51
N ARG A 1133 -36.76 32.27 24.54
CA ARG A 1133 -36.91 33.41 23.64
C ARG A 1133 -36.30 33.12 22.26
N PRO A 1134 -36.79 33.72 21.17
CA PRO A 1134 -36.40 33.31 19.83
C PRO A 1134 -35.15 34.05 19.35
N TRP A 1135 -34.03 33.35 19.26
CA TRP A 1135 -32.75 33.95 18.89
C TRP A 1135 -32.56 34.02 17.37
N GLN A 1136 -32.39 35.23 16.84
CA GLN A 1136 -32.00 35.47 15.44
C GLN A 1136 -30.51 35.85 15.37
N PRO A 1137 -29.59 34.87 15.29
CA PRO A 1137 -28.15 35.13 15.24
C PRO A 1137 -27.80 36.06 14.08
N GLY A 1138 -27.07 37.14 14.37
CA GLY A 1138 -26.72 38.15 13.37
C GLY A 1138 -27.92 38.87 12.72
N GLY A 1139 -29.13 38.71 13.26
CA GLY A 1139 -30.36 39.18 12.63
C GLY A 1139 -30.83 38.31 11.46
N ASN A 1140 -30.43 37.03 11.40
CA ASN A 1140 -30.87 36.10 10.37
C ASN A 1140 -32.40 35.88 10.46
N PRO A 1141 -33.19 36.32 9.47
CA PRO A 1141 -34.65 36.17 9.49
C PRO A 1141 -35.11 34.72 9.30
N GLU A 1142 -34.27 33.85 8.72
CA GLU A 1142 -34.58 32.42 8.52
C GLU A 1142 -34.39 31.60 9.81
N ALA A 1143 -33.78 32.18 10.85
CA ALA A 1143 -33.70 31.56 12.17
C ALA A 1143 -35.02 31.78 12.92
N VAL A 1144 -35.99 30.88 12.69
CA VAL A 1144 -37.29 30.87 13.38
C VAL A 1144 -37.29 29.74 14.40
N ALA A 1145 -36.96 30.11 15.64
CA ALA A 1145 -36.83 29.21 16.79
C ALA A 1145 -37.94 28.16 16.88
N SER A 1146 -37.58 26.90 17.13
CA SER A 1146 -38.51 25.79 17.32
C SER A 1146 -38.20 25.08 18.62
N VAL A 1147 -39.13 25.10 19.57
CA VAL A 1147 -38.98 24.47 20.89
C VAL A 1147 -40.31 23.86 21.33
N VAL A 1148 -40.28 22.61 21.77
CA VAL A 1148 -41.42 21.91 22.35
C VAL A 1148 -41.04 21.32 23.71
N PHE A 1149 -41.83 21.63 24.73
CA PHE A 1149 -41.82 20.89 26.00
C PHE A 1149 -42.99 19.91 26.03
N LYS A 1150 -42.70 18.61 26.09
CA LYS A 1150 -43.67 17.54 25.99
C LYS A 1150 -43.54 16.58 27.17
N ASN A 1151 -44.67 16.24 27.81
CA ASN A 1151 -44.74 15.30 28.94
C ASN A 1151 -43.77 15.64 30.09
N SER A 1152 -43.45 16.93 30.27
CA SER A 1152 -42.39 17.38 31.19
C SER A 1152 -42.99 18.04 32.44
N THR A 1153 -42.26 18.00 33.56
CA THR A 1153 -42.65 18.68 34.81
C THR A 1153 -42.01 20.06 34.89
N LEU A 1154 -42.83 21.10 35.03
CA LEU A 1154 -42.40 22.51 35.09
C LEU A 1154 -42.47 23.05 36.52
N GLY A 1155 -41.31 23.41 37.09
CA GLY A 1155 -41.19 23.98 38.43
C GLY A 1155 -41.78 25.38 38.60
N ALA A 1156 -41.93 25.83 39.86
CA ALA A 1156 -42.65 27.06 40.19
C ALA A 1156 -41.93 28.35 39.75
N HIS A 1157 -40.64 28.25 39.42
CA HIS A 1157 -39.80 29.34 38.91
C HIS A 1157 -40.22 29.79 37.50
N ILE A 1158 -40.89 28.92 36.73
CA ILE A 1158 -41.33 29.26 35.37
C ILE A 1158 -42.40 30.35 35.41
N LYS A 1159 -42.19 31.36 34.57
CA LYS A 1159 -43.09 32.50 34.43
C LYS A 1159 -44.46 32.12 33.91
N GLN A 1160 -45.47 32.86 34.35
CA GLN A 1160 -46.83 32.69 33.84
C GLN A 1160 -46.90 32.90 32.32
N GLU A 1161 -46.17 33.88 31.78
CA GLU A 1161 -46.11 34.13 30.34
C GLU A 1161 -45.35 33.02 29.57
N GLY A 1162 -44.44 32.29 30.25
CA GLY A 1162 -43.61 31.25 29.64
C GLY A 1162 -42.53 31.81 28.71
N TRP A 1163 -42.93 32.30 27.55
CA TRP A 1163 -42.06 32.75 26.45
C TRP A 1163 -41.91 34.28 26.41
N THR A 1164 -40.85 34.79 25.79
CA THR A 1164 -40.65 36.24 25.63
C THR A 1164 -39.87 36.60 24.37
N GLU A 1165 -39.89 37.88 23.99
CA GLU A 1165 -39.16 38.41 22.83
C GLU A 1165 -37.63 38.40 23.02
N MET A 1166 -36.90 38.41 21.90
CA MET A 1166 -35.46 38.68 21.86
C MET A 1166 -35.14 39.60 20.69
N GLY A 1167 -34.39 40.68 20.92
CA GLY A 1167 -33.94 41.56 19.83
C GLY A 1167 -35.07 42.23 19.03
N GLY A 1168 -36.30 42.27 19.56
CA GLY A 1168 -37.49 42.74 18.87
C GLY A 1168 -38.23 41.68 18.05
N PHE A 1169 -37.77 40.42 18.04
CA PHE A 1169 -38.50 39.30 17.44
C PHE A 1169 -39.45 38.69 18.48
N PRO A 1170 -40.78 38.73 18.24
CA PRO A 1170 -41.78 38.35 19.24
C PRO A 1170 -41.98 36.83 19.31
N PRO A 1171 -42.31 36.25 20.49
CA PRO A 1171 -42.46 34.81 20.66
C PRO A 1171 -43.65 34.22 19.86
N GLU A 1172 -44.65 35.03 19.51
CA GLU A 1172 -45.81 34.61 18.71
C GLU A 1172 -45.45 34.32 17.24
N GLU A 1173 -44.31 34.81 16.76
CA GLU A 1173 -43.77 34.54 15.43
C GLU A 1173 -42.77 33.37 15.42
N ALA A 1174 -42.48 32.78 16.59
CA ALA A 1174 -41.66 31.58 16.74
C ALA A 1174 -42.51 30.30 16.82
N ARG A 1175 -41.86 29.13 16.71
CA ARG A 1175 -42.47 27.80 16.78
C ARG A 1175 -42.34 27.23 18.20
N PHE A 1176 -42.94 27.92 19.16
CA PHE A 1176 -42.93 27.52 20.57
C PHE A 1176 -44.21 26.83 20.98
N TYR A 1177 -44.10 25.62 21.52
CA TYR A 1177 -45.25 24.84 21.94
C TYR A 1177 -45.01 24.04 23.21
N GLU A 1178 -46.10 23.66 23.85
CA GLU A 1178 -46.12 22.77 24.99
C GLU A 1178 -47.16 21.66 24.78
N TYR A 1179 -46.96 20.50 25.41
CA TYR A 1179 -47.93 19.41 25.38
C TYR A 1179 -47.86 18.55 26.63
N ASN A 1180 -49.00 18.43 27.32
CA ASN A 1180 -49.16 17.50 28.46
C ASN A 1180 -48.08 17.65 29.55
N ASN A 1181 -47.64 18.89 29.79
CA ASN A 1181 -46.74 19.22 30.89
C ASN A 1181 -47.51 19.32 32.21
N ASP A 1182 -46.84 19.05 33.33
CA ASP A 1182 -47.41 19.19 34.68
C ASP A 1182 -46.54 20.04 35.61
N GLY A 1183 -46.92 20.14 36.89
CA GLY A 1183 -46.22 20.96 37.87
C GLY A 1183 -46.72 22.40 38.00
N PRO A 1184 -46.24 23.14 39.02
CA PRO A 1184 -46.72 24.49 39.34
C PRO A 1184 -46.40 25.54 38.26
N GLY A 1185 -45.41 25.31 37.41
CA GLY A 1185 -45.03 26.17 36.28
C GLY A 1185 -45.77 25.86 34.97
N ALA A 1186 -46.54 24.77 34.89
CA ALA A 1186 -47.30 24.36 33.70
C ALA A 1186 -48.66 25.07 33.61
N VAL A 1187 -48.61 26.39 33.43
CA VAL A 1187 -49.81 27.22 33.24
C VAL A 1187 -50.21 27.22 31.77
N VAL A 1188 -51.51 27.06 31.50
CA VAL A 1188 -52.07 27.17 30.13
C VAL A 1188 -52.77 28.53 29.98
N ASN A 1189 -52.33 29.34 29.02
CA ASN A 1189 -52.90 30.64 28.68
C ASN A 1189 -52.65 31.00 27.20
N GLU A 1190 -53.10 32.19 26.77
CA GLU A 1190 -52.97 32.64 25.37
C GLU A 1190 -51.52 32.88 24.94
N GLN A 1191 -50.61 33.13 25.87
CA GLN A 1191 -49.18 33.37 25.62
C GLN A 1191 -48.36 32.06 25.52
N ARG A 1192 -48.99 30.90 25.80
CA ARG A 1192 -48.34 29.59 25.87
C ARG A 1192 -49.04 28.58 24.96
N PRO A 1193 -48.74 28.60 23.64
CA PRO A 1193 -49.39 27.73 22.66
C PRO A 1193 -49.27 26.25 23.03
N GLN A 1194 -50.37 25.50 22.90
CA GLN A 1194 -50.42 24.07 23.16
C GLN A 1194 -50.53 23.30 21.84
N LEU A 1195 -49.79 22.20 21.69
CA LEU A 1195 -50.01 21.27 20.58
C LEU A 1195 -51.33 20.52 20.76
N ARG A 1196 -51.97 20.16 19.65
CA ARG A 1196 -53.05 19.17 19.65
C ARG A 1196 -52.47 17.76 19.74
N GLU A 1197 -53.30 16.80 20.15
CA GLU A 1197 -52.87 15.39 20.29
C GLU A 1197 -52.33 14.79 18.97
N ASP A 1198 -52.94 15.14 17.83
CA ASP A 1198 -52.50 14.71 16.50
C ASP A 1198 -51.15 15.34 16.10
N GLU A 1199 -50.95 16.62 16.42
CA GLU A 1199 -49.68 17.32 16.18
C GLU A 1199 -48.57 16.82 17.10
N ALA A 1200 -48.88 16.57 18.38
CA ALA A 1200 -47.93 16.06 19.35
C ALA A 1200 -47.45 14.63 19.01
N ALA A 1201 -48.23 13.86 18.26
CA ALA A 1201 -47.82 12.55 17.77
C ALA A 1201 -46.64 12.61 16.77
N ASP A 1202 -46.46 13.75 16.09
CA ASP A 1202 -45.35 14.01 15.15
C ASP A 1202 -44.06 14.52 15.84
N TYR A 1203 -44.10 14.74 17.17
CA TYR A 1203 -42.93 15.09 17.97
C TYR A 1203 -42.42 13.85 18.73
N THR A 1204 -41.78 12.94 17.99
CA THR A 1204 -41.02 11.81 18.53
C THR A 1204 -39.52 12.08 18.42
N ALA A 1205 -38.70 11.37 19.22
CA ALA A 1205 -37.24 11.50 19.13
C ALA A 1205 -36.75 11.22 17.69
N GLU A 1206 -37.21 10.12 17.09
CA GLU A 1206 -36.88 9.72 15.71
C GLU A 1206 -37.22 10.82 14.67
N GLN A 1207 -38.41 11.42 14.75
CA GLN A 1207 -38.81 12.45 13.77
C GLN A 1207 -38.01 13.75 13.91
N VAL A 1208 -37.78 14.21 15.15
CA VAL A 1208 -36.96 15.40 15.41
C VAL A 1208 -35.55 15.19 14.89
N LEU A 1209 -34.99 13.99 15.11
CA LEU A 1209 -33.66 13.57 14.67
C LEU A 1209 -33.59 13.15 13.19
N GLY A 1210 -34.62 13.43 12.39
CA GLY A 1210 -34.58 13.20 10.94
C GLY A 1210 -34.61 11.72 10.51
N GLY A 1211 -35.17 10.84 11.33
CA GLY A 1211 -35.26 9.39 11.09
C GLY A 1211 -34.18 8.58 11.80
N TRP A 1212 -33.19 9.22 12.43
CA TRP A 1212 -32.19 8.55 13.23
C TRP A 1212 -32.78 8.02 14.54
N LYS A 1213 -32.40 6.80 14.91
CA LYS A 1213 -32.70 6.16 16.20
C LYS A 1213 -31.42 6.04 16.99
N PRO A 1214 -31.25 6.84 18.06
CA PRO A 1214 -30.10 6.71 18.95
C PRO A 1214 -30.03 5.31 19.56
N GLU A 1215 -28.84 4.71 19.56
CA GLU A 1215 -28.51 3.50 20.30
C GLU A 1215 -27.57 3.90 21.44
N LEU A 1216 -28.02 3.69 22.69
CA LEU A 1216 -27.29 4.04 23.92
C LEU A 1216 -26.37 2.92 24.37
#